data_AF-C1GI46-F1
#
_entry.id   AF-C1GI46-F1
#
_cell.length_a   1.000
_cell.length_b   1.000
_cell.length_c   1.000
_cell.angle_alpha   90.00
_cell.angle_beta   90.00
_cell.angle_gamma   90.00
#
_symmetry.space_group_name_H-M   'P 1'
#
loop_
_entity.id
_entity.type
_entity.pdbx_description
1 polymer ?
#
loop_
_entity_poly.entity_id
_entity_poly.type
_entity_poly.pdbx_seq_one_letter_code
_entity_poly.pdbx_strand_id
1 'polypeptide(L)'
;MAPLVRIIATLWLLLQLAAAIPDSNELIRVPREVWEPEHLAKRDDDPKSLVNLSESEKFVWASTDKPNSKAIVISMVAWSKQNERILDMDKFSFALQSANCKPEQASLKFKNPLVYAAAKIVWNWVNFNDLRSFVLVPDWRGCGKDKSYDPLVVSKVTFDDKSLSVKLVAVKSTWKKVMNTWVLDFGEIILGGKGKRDIIPDLDKKFRLNVDATLPTKIFEWKRNKGVLNATLTANCNDCGVQGTLIFAGHVEASLGLGGVDIDKFEISVRPERLQAGVNLGLDFVGHVDWRGLTGKAPEAEITLLEIPVSGWNIPGIFEFGPRIQLNAGYGIDYIGGQASASAGIVARIPDSSIAKVDLLAKDKVQISGWTPTIETQPLEIQAQIDAQARLYTEIALSVSLTVLDDNGFGVDLAFKVPQVTVTLGAGLDTNGFCKAGGSIFGVSIEAKVGVDLGLEGWKELDGDKDKLFDVTLFKKDDLYTFPRICLSVDKLSPGYCYAEEADEDYDKTKDDEEGELKRRGRAIAIRNIRFDLASRQAPGDRKYYALCDSSKANTIPVLQYHGPTELKDNVKIPIIVPEVPCPDNSEDCEPDTSITILQGDDTADERAIVQTDNADGDYTKRKWATEHIYEANWIRGYLDFLQKKFNNGNAGGTCDAAIINSFFKVKPVNMPHPPQASAPETYIMALMQQMGTIYTEEERMAVLPMKQNNLKFAMFADRKKPKNLITWFKKGAHQGDTITHHRRSCGLARIVATCKYMNEPVIRNGLVATIKGVEAILEAMDNHDDAKRANFSFKAAHKEFIVDLYKEAIKYTREKLKEYALFMEQDSGAMDKLPDDIEDQVEEIAAADVDNDNAWKKYCPADFKHDW
;
A
#
# COMPACT_ATOMS: atom_id res chain seq x y z
N MET A 1 35.06 -2.23 20.00
CA MET A 1 35.05 -0.97 19.22
C MET A 1 33.74 -0.77 18.44
N ALA A 2 33.20 -1.77 17.74
CA ALA A 2 31.91 -1.66 17.02
C ALA A 2 30.66 -1.19 17.82
N PRO A 3 30.45 -1.58 19.10
CA PRO A 3 29.25 -1.12 19.83
C PRO A 3 29.32 0.36 20.22
N LEU A 4 30.52 0.88 20.48
CA LEU A 4 30.73 2.29 20.82
C LEU A 4 30.45 3.20 19.61
N VAL A 5 30.84 2.77 18.41
CA VAL A 5 30.55 3.50 17.15
C VAL A 5 29.04 3.52 16.86
N ARG A 6 28.31 2.43 17.15
CA ARG A 6 26.84 2.41 17.02
C ARG A 6 26.14 3.30 18.03
N ILE A 7 26.62 3.36 19.27
CA ILE A 7 26.09 4.25 20.31
C ILE A 7 26.37 5.72 19.97
N ILE A 8 27.58 6.03 19.49
CA ILE A 8 27.93 7.39 19.06
C ILE A 8 27.11 7.78 17.82
N ALA A 9 26.92 6.88 16.85
CA ALA A 9 26.08 7.14 15.68
C ALA A 9 24.61 7.34 16.05
N THR A 10 24.06 6.56 16.99
CA THR A 10 22.67 6.76 17.47
C THR A 10 22.53 8.01 18.32
N LEU A 11 23.50 8.35 19.18
CA LEU A 11 23.50 9.64 19.89
C LEU A 11 23.66 10.81 18.91
N TRP A 12 24.45 10.68 17.85
CA TRP A 12 24.63 11.71 16.84
C TRP A 12 23.37 11.87 15.98
N LEU A 13 22.70 10.76 15.64
CA LEU A 13 21.38 10.80 14.97
C LEU A 13 20.30 11.40 15.87
N LEU A 14 20.31 11.08 17.18
CA LEU A 14 19.40 11.66 18.17
C LEU A 14 19.70 13.15 18.42
N LEU A 15 20.97 13.57 18.38
CA LEU A 15 21.34 15.00 18.41
C LEU A 15 20.95 15.72 17.11
N GLN A 16 20.99 15.06 15.95
CA GLN A 16 20.52 15.63 14.70
C GLN A 16 18.98 15.68 14.62
N LEU A 17 18.27 14.72 15.23
CA LEU A 17 16.81 14.74 15.38
C LEU A 17 16.35 15.81 16.39
N ALA A 18 17.12 16.08 17.43
CA ALA A 18 16.87 17.20 18.35
C ALA A 18 17.15 18.58 17.71
N ALA A 19 17.95 18.64 16.64
CA ALA A 19 18.24 19.86 15.89
C ALA A 19 17.24 20.16 14.76
N ALA A 20 16.20 19.33 14.59
CA ALA A 20 15.08 19.57 13.69
C ALA A 20 13.78 19.91 14.44
N ILE A 21 13.88 20.36 15.70
CA ILE A 21 12.83 21.17 16.29
C ILE A 21 12.93 22.53 15.59
N PRO A 22 11.89 23.02 14.90
CA PRO A 22 11.93 24.37 14.35
C PRO A 22 12.27 25.37 15.44
N ASP A 23 13.03 26.39 15.08
CA ASP A 23 13.13 27.59 15.88
C ASP A 23 11.72 28.21 15.94
N SER A 24 10.94 27.90 16.98
CA SER A 24 9.91 28.81 17.45
C SER A 24 10.61 30.15 17.68
N ASN A 25 10.14 31.20 17.03
CA ASN A 25 10.76 32.51 17.14
C ASN A 25 10.53 33.00 18.57
N GLU A 26 11.55 32.88 19.41
CA GLU A 26 11.53 33.41 20.78
C GLU A 26 11.32 34.93 20.69
N LEU A 27 10.20 35.40 21.23
CA LEU A 27 9.90 36.83 21.23
C LEU A 27 10.88 37.53 22.17
N ILE A 28 11.42 38.66 21.71
CA ILE A 28 12.38 39.43 22.48
C ILE A 28 11.68 40.46 23.34
N ARG A 29 12.19 40.67 24.55
CA ARG A 29 11.80 41.79 25.40
C ARG A 29 11.89 43.12 24.64
N VAL A 30 10.84 43.95 24.78
CA VAL A 30 10.84 45.34 24.34
C VAL A 30 11.18 46.24 25.53
N PRO A 31 12.27 47.02 25.47
CA PRO A 31 12.64 47.96 26.53
C PRO A 31 11.50 48.94 26.82
N ARG A 32 11.24 49.24 28.10
CA ARG A 32 10.13 50.11 28.52
C ARG A 32 10.13 51.47 27.83
N GLU A 33 11.32 52.04 27.62
CA GLU A 33 11.53 53.31 26.90
C GLU A 33 10.97 53.34 25.46
N VAL A 34 10.84 52.18 24.80
CA VAL A 34 10.32 52.08 23.43
C VAL A 34 8.78 52.18 23.40
N TRP A 35 8.12 51.68 24.44
CA TRP A 35 6.66 51.56 24.48
C TRP A 35 5.97 52.49 25.49
N GLU A 36 6.72 53.05 26.44
CA GLU A 36 6.24 53.98 27.47
C GLU A 36 7.16 55.22 27.55
N PRO A 37 7.20 56.06 26.49
CA PRO A 37 8.16 57.16 26.40
C PRO A 37 7.92 58.28 27.42
N GLU A 38 6.74 58.34 28.05
CA GLU A 38 6.39 59.37 29.05
C GLU A 38 7.07 59.16 30.41
N HIS A 39 7.62 57.97 30.67
CA HIS A 39 8.30 57.63 31.92
C HIS A 39 9.84 57.79 31.88
N LEU A 40 10.40 58.23 30.75
CA LEU A 40 11.78 58.76 30.74
C LEU A 40 11.77 60.10 31.47
N ALA A 41 12.03 60.01 32.78
CA ALA A 41 12.02 61.05 33.80
C ALA A 41 12.05 62.47 33.23
N LYS A 42 10.98 63.23 33.48
CA LYS A 42 11.14 64.68 33.54
C LYS A 42 12.08 64.95 34.71
N ARG A 43 12.92 65.97 34.57
CA ARG A 43 13.99 66.31 35.52
C ARG A 43 13.51 66.59 36.97
N ASP A 44 12.19 66.64 37.19
CA ASP A 44 11.49 66.93 38.45
C ASP A 44 10.76 65.72 39.08
N ASP A 45 10.87 64.50 38.53
CA ASP A 45 10.17 63.33 39.08
C ASP A 45 10.78 62.84 40.42
N ASP A 46 9.94 62.51 41.40
CA ASP A 46 10.36 61.98 42.72
C ASP A 46 11.21 60.71 42.52
N PRO A 47 12.48 60.65 43.01
CA PRO A 47 13.34 59.48 42.89
C PRO A 47 12.73 58.18 43.41
N LYS A 48 11.73 58.25 44.32
CA LYS A 48 10.99 57.08 44.81
C LYS A 48 10.15 56.41 43.73
N SER A 49 9.68 57.15 42.72
CA SER A 49 8.88 56.60 41.61
C SER A 49 9.66 55.60 40.75
N LEU A 50 10.97 55.82 40.58
CA LEU A 50 11.87 54.97 39.78
C LEU A 50 12.11 53.59 40.42
N VAL A 51 12.07 53.52 41.75
CA VAL A 51 12.39 52.33 42.54
C VAL A 51 11.17 51.84 43.33
N ASN A 52 9.97 52.26 42.94
CA ASN A 52 8.75 51.95 43.66
C ASN A 52 8.46 50.44 43.65
N LEU A 53 7.83 49.95 44.72
CA LEU A 53 7.28 48.60 44.79
C LEU A 53 5.81 48.65 44.36
N SER A 54 5.51 48.12 43.17
CA SER A 54 4.18 48.20 42.57
C SER A 54 3.33 46.97 42.87
N GLU A 55 2.02 47.13 42.86
CA GLU A 55 1.07 46.01 42.91
C GLU A 55 0.85 45.37 41.54
N SER A 56 1.18 46.09 40.47
CA SER A 56 1.16 45.56 39.10
C SER A 56 2.26 46.16 38.24
N GLU A 57 2.67 45.40 37.23
CA GLU A 57 3.60 45.86 36.19
C GLU A 57 3.19 45.32 34.83
N LYS A 58 3.53 46.05 33.77
CA LYS A 58 3.31 45.67 32.37
C LYS A 58 4.63 45.30 31.71
N PHE A 59 4.64 44.17 31.02
CA PHE A 59 5.77 43.64 30.27
C PHE A 59 5.37 43.45 28.81
N VAL A 60 6.31 43.70 27.89
CA VAL A 60 6.05 43.65 26.45
C VAL A 60 7.17 42.87 25.76
N TRP A 61 6.76 41.93 24.92
CA TRP A 61 7.65 41.17 24.03
C TRP A 61 7.28 41.44 22.58
N ALA A 62 8.26 41.40 21.69
CA ALA A 62 8.07 41.61 20.27
C ALA A 62 8.93 40.70 19.41
N SER A 63 8.50 40.47 18.15
CA SER A 63 9.33 39.75 17.17
C SER A 63 10.52 40.57 16.65
N THR A 64 10.55 41.88 16.92
CA THR A 64 11.65 42.78 16.61
C THR A 64 11.67 43.96 17.58
N ASP A 65 12.84 44.55 17.82
CA ASP A 65 13.05 45.75 18.65
C ASP A 65 13.25 47.02 17.81
N LYS A 66 13.16 46.91 16.47
CA LYS A 66 13.41 48.00 15.54
C LYS A 66 12.22 48.98 15.49
N PRO A 67 12.44 50.28 15.78
CA PRO A 67 11.41 51.30 15.63
C PRO A 67 10.85 51.34 14.20
N ASN A 68 9.56 51.68 14.08
CA ASN A 68 8.78 51.74 12.85
C ASN A 68 8.67 50.43 12.06
N SER A 69 9.04 49.29 12.64
CA SER A 69 8.86 47.97 12.04
C SER A 69 7.53 47.35 12.50
N LYS A 70 6.89 46.58 11.61
CA LYS A 70 5.79 45.69 12.02
C LYS A 70 6.36 44.60 12.92
N ALA A 71 5.76 44.41 14.08
CA ALA A 71 6.16 43.40 15.04
C ALA A 71 4.92 42.64 15.55
N ILE A 72 5.08 41.34 15.77
CA ILE A 72 4.18 40.58 16.64
C ILE A 72 4.50 41.03 18.05
N VAL A 73 3.50 41.43 18.83
CA VAL A 73 3.67 41.92 20.19
C VAL A 73 2.75 41.19 21.14
N ILE A 74 3.31 40.79 22.28
CA ILE A 74 2.57 40.25 23.42
C ILE A 74 2.78 41.21 24.58
N SER A 75 1.69 41.60 25.24
CA SER A 75 1.74 42.38 26.47
C SER A 75 1.11 41.61 27.61
N MET A 76 1.80 41.56 28.74
CA MET A 76 1.32 40.96 29.98
C MET A 76 1.23 42.05 31.04
N VAL A 77 0.06 42.22 31.64
CA VAL A 77 -0.07 42.96 32.91
C VAL A 77 -0.14 41.92 34.02
N ALA A 78 0.78 42.02 34.98
CA ALA A 78 0.92 41.08 36.08
C ALA A 78 0.61 41.80 37.40
N TRP A 79 -0.26 41.23 38.23
CA TRP A 79 -0.54 41.71 39.59
C TRP A 79 0.10 40.79 40.62
N SER A 80 0.69 41.36 41.68
CA SER A 80 1.33 40.58 42.75
C SER A 80 0.32 40.02 43.76
N LYS A 81 0.77 39.05 44.55
CA LYS A 81 0.03 38.54 45.72
C LYS A 81 -0.10 39.59 46.82
N GLN A 82 -1.03 39.38 47.76
CA GLN A 82 -1.35 40.35 48.81
C GLN A 82 -0.14 40.87 49.61
N ASN A 83 0.81 39.98 49.96
CA ASN A 83 2.04 40.32 50.70
C ASN A 83 3.28 40.47 49.81
N GLU A 84 3.09 40.44 48.49
CA GLU A 84 4.16 40.62 47.51
C GLU A 84 3.98 41.92 46.74
N ARG A 85 5.08 42.44 46.18
CA ARG A 85 5.09 43.58 45.25
C ARG A 85 6.02 43.28 44.08
N ILE A 86 5.89 43.98 42.97
CA ILE A 86 6.76 43.83 41.78
C ILE A 86 7.71 45.03 41.71
N LEU A 87 8.97 44.75 41.42
CA LEU A 87 10.03 45.72 41.18
C LEU A 87 10.62 45.47 39.78
N ASP A 88 10.25 46.32 38.82
CA ASP A 88 10.80 46.27 37.46
C ASP A 88 12.14 47.03 37.40
N MET A 89 13.22 46.29 37.11
CA MET A 89 14.56 46.88 37.03
C MET A 89 14.74 47.81 35.83
N ASP A 90 13.92 47.71 34.78
CA ASP A 90 13.96 48.64 33.61
C ASP A 90 13.80 50.11 34.05
N LYS A 91 12.99 50.34 35.10
CA LYS A 91 12.69 51.69 35.61
C LYS A 91 13.87 52.38 36.29
N PHE A 92 14.90 51.64 36.70
CA PHE A 92 16.04 52.20 37.43
C PHE A 92 17.40 51.63 37.04
N SER A 93 17.49 50.73 36.05
CA SER A 93 18.74 50.09 35.61
C SER A 93 19.78 51.14 35.21
N PHE A 94 19.37 52.24 34.59
CA PHE A 94 20.24 53.37 34.25
C PHE A 94 20.96 53.99 35.48
N ALA A 95 20.36 53.92 36.67
CA ALA A 95 20.90 54.44 37.93
C ALA A 95 21.90 53.47 38.60
N LEU A 96 22.03 52.24 38.10
CA LEU A 96 22.96 51.24 38.62
C LEU A 96 24.35 51.38 37.98
N GLN A 97 25.39 51.20 38.80
CA GLN A 97 26.78 51.03 38.39
C GLN A 97 27.07 49.58 38.00
N SER A 98 26.50 48.63 38.74
CA SER A 98 26.63 47.19 38.49
C SER A 98 25.48 46.42 39.16
N ALA A 99 25.06 45.32 38.55
CA ALA A 99 24.14 44.36 39.16
C ALA A 99 24.69 42.93 39.05
N ASN A 100 24.43 42.12 40.07
CA ASN A 100 24.58 40.67 40.09
C ASN A 100 23.22 40.10 40.46
N CYS A 101 22.64 39.24 39.62
CA CYS A 101 21.32 38.67 39.86
C CYS A 101 21.37 37.15 40.11
N LYS A 102 22.56 36.60 40.40
CA LYS A 102 22.68 35.20 40.80
C LYS A 102 21.91 34.97 42.10
N PRO A 103 21.09 33.91 42.20
CA PRO A 103 20.42 33.54 43.45
C PRO A 103 21.42 33.49 44.61
N GLU A 104 20.99 33.88 45.81
CA GLU A 104 21.82 33.94 47.04
C GLU A 104 22.96 34.98 47.05
N GLN A 105 23.37 35.51 45.89
CA GLN A 105 24.43 36.52 45.73
C GLN A 105 23.92 37.82 45.08
N ALA A 106 22.60 37.98 45.01
CA ALA A 106 21.97 39.08 44.33
C ALA A 106 22.38 40.41 44.98
N SER A 107 22.92 41.33 44.19
CA SER A 107 23.38 42.62 44.67
C SER A 107 23.32 43.69 43.59
N LEU A 108 22.99 44.91 44.00
CA LEU A 108 22.82 46.08 43.14
C LEU A 108 23.68 47.21 43.69
N LYS A 109 24.45 47.88 42.84
CA LYS A 109 25.27 49.03 43.22
C LYS A 109 24.79 50.26 42.47
N PHE A 110 24.54 51.35 43.18
CA PHE A 110 24.00 52.58 42.59
C PHE A 110 25.10 53.59 42.23
N LYS A 111 24.86 54.35 41.15
CA LYS A 111 25.70 55.50 40.76
C LYS A 111 25.44 56.73 41.63
N ASN A 112 24.18 56.94 42.02
CA ASN A 112 23.71 58.17 42.66
C ASN A 112 23.18 57.91 44.08
N PRO A 113 23.68 58.61 45.11
CA PRO A 113 23.18 58.53 46.49
C PRO A 113 21.68 58.79 46.65
N LEU A 114 21.07 59.64 45.81
CA LEU A 114 19.65 59.99 45.90
C LEU A 114 18.74 58.80 45.57
N VAL A 115 19.03 58.10 44.47
CA VAL A 115 18.26 56.91 44.06
C VAL A 115 18.51 55.76 45.04
N TYR A 116 19.74 55.62 45.53
CA TYR A 116 20.07 54.67 46.60
C TYR A 116 19.26 54.94 47.88
N ALA A 117 19.17 56.21 48.32
CA ALA A 117 18.38 56.58 49.49
C ALA A 117 16.88 56.33 49.28
N ALA A 118 16.36 56.59 48.08
CA ALA A 118 14.99 56.26 47.72
C ALA A 118 14.73 54.75 47.78
N ALA A 119 15.62 53.94 47.19
CA ALA A 119 15.55 52.48 47.23
C ALA A 119 15.62 51.96 48.68
N LYS A 120 16.46 52.57 49.52
CA LYS A 120 16.55 52.25 50.95
C LYS A 120 15.23 52.52 51.70
N ILE A 121 14.57 53.63 51.41
CA ILE A 121 13.29 53.96 52.04
C ILE A 121 12.20 52.97 51.58
N VAL A 122 12.12 52.71 50.27
CA VAL A 122 11.04 51.91 49.69
C VAL A 122 11.25 50.41 49.95
N TRP A 123 12.42 49.87 49.64
CA TRP A 123 12.65 48.41 49.68
C TRP A 123 12.84 47.86 51.09
N ASN A 124 13.20 48.70 52.07
CA ASN A 124 13.26 48.25 53.47
C ASN A 124 11.89 47.81 54.01
N TRP A 125 10.80 48.12 53.30
CA TRP A 125 9.47 47.58 53.53
C TRP A 125 9.44 46.05 53.70
N VAL A 126 10.27 45.33 52.92
CA VAL A 126 10.35 43.86 52.97
C VAL A 126 10.90 43.34 54.31
N ASN A 127 11.78 44.11 54.95
CA ASN A 127 12.40 43.71 56.21
C ASN A 127 11.50 43.93 57.44
N PHE A 128 10.35 44.58 57.27
CA PHE A 128 9.45 44.89 58.39
C PHE A 128 8.54 43.72 58.79
N ASN A 129 8.42 42.68 57.95
CA ASN A 129 7.63 41.49 58.24
C ASN A 129 8.13 40.32 57.39
N ASP A 130 8.38 39.17 58.01
CA ASP A 130 8.91 37.98 57.32
C ASP A 130 7.98 37.39 56.25
N LEU A 131 6.70 37.79 56.24
CA LEU A 131 5.73 37.44 55.18
C LEU A 131 5.82 38.35 53.95
N ARG A 132 6.57 39.46 54.01
CA ARG A 132 6.72 40.37 52.87
C ARG A 132 7.84 39.90 51.97
N SER A 133 7.57 39.93 50.68
CA SER A 133 8.56 39.73 49.62
C SER A 133 8.31 40.73 48.50
N PHE A 134 9.29 40.94 47.64
CA PHE A 134 9.04 41.56 46.34
C PHE A 134 9.71 40.79 45.21
N VAL A 135 9.09 40.83 44.05
CA VAL A 135 9.51 40.18 42.82
C VAL A 135 10.39 41.15 42.05
N LEU A 136 11.69 40.94 42.08
CA LEU A 136 12.63 41.66 41.21
C LEU A 136 12.57 41.04 39.81
N VAL A 137 12.22 41.86 38.83
CA VAL A 137 12.29 41.50 37.41
C VAL A 137 13.57 42.09 36.84
N PRO A 138 14.61 41.27 36.56
CA PRO A 138 15.92 41.79 36.23
C PRO A 138 15.99 42.42 34.83
N ASP A 139 16.76 43.50 34.71
CA ASP A 139 17.13 44.19 33.48
C ASP A 139 18.61 44.63 33.53
N TRP A 140 19.52 43.66 33.42
CA TRP A 140 20.96 43.94 33.39
C TRP A 140 21.71 42.85 32.64
N ARG A 141 22.78 43.21 31.93
CA ARG A 141 23.59 42.26 31.17
C ARG A 141 24.15 41.16 32.09
N GLY A 142 23.84 39.90 31.78
CA GLY A 142 24.26 38.73 32.58
C GLY A 142 23.30 38.34 33.72
N CYS A 143 22.14 39.00 33.84
CA CYS A 143 21.07 38.63 34.77
C CYS A 143 19.96 37.85 34.06
N GLY A 144 20.17 36.54 33.85
CA GLY A 144 19.25 35.66 33.12
C GLY A 144 19.81 35.18 31.78
N LYS A 145 19.01 34.46 30.98
CA LYS A 145 19.29 34.35 29.54
C LYS A 145 19.13 35.75 28.95
N ASP A 146 19.99 36.15 28.01
CA ASP A 146 19.87 37.46 27.37
C ASP A 146 18.42 37.65 26.88
N LYS A 147 17.70 38.62 27.47
CA LYS A 147 16.30 39.00 27.16
C LYS A 147 15.15 38.20 27.82
N SER A 148 15.36 37.35 28.83
CA SER A 148 14.25 36.73 29.60
C SER A 148 13.79 37.59 30.80
N TYR A 149 12.49 37.60 31.10
CA TYR A 149 11.89 38.30 32.26
C TYR A 149 11.80 37.38 33.50
N ASP A 150 12.79 36.52 33.75
CA ASP A 150 12.71 35.52 34.82
C ASP A 150 12.61 36.20 36.22
N PRO A 151 11.54 35.96 37.00
CA PRO A 151 11.34 36.65 38.26
C PRO A 151 12.24 36.09 39.39
N LEU A 152 12.74 37.01 40.23
CA LEU A 152 13.48 36.71 41.46
C LEU A 152 12.67 37.16 42.67
N VAL A 153 12.32 36.24 43.58
CA VAL A 153 11.60 36.60 44.81
C VAL A 153 12.62 37.00 45.87
N VAL A 154 12.56 38.26 46.29
CA VAL A 154 13.41 38.85 47.33
C VAL A 154 12.65 38.86 48.64
N SER A 155 13.19 38.18 49.66
CA SER A 155 12.60 38.12 51.00
C SER A 155 13.29 39.03 52.01
N LYS A 156 14.51 39.50 51.70
CA LYS A 156 15.28 40.36 52.60
C LYS A 156 16.25 41.25 51.84
N VAL A 157 16.44 42.47 52.34
CA VAL A 157 17.35 43.45 51.76
C VAL A 157 18.32 43.97 52.82
N THR A 158 19.60 44.08 52.47
CA THR A 158 20.62 44.71 53.34
C THR A 158 21.32 45.83 52.59
N PHE A 159 21.47 46.98 53.25
CA PHE A 159 22.00 48.21 52.68
C PHE A 159 23.42 48.48 53.18
N ASP A 160 24.32 48.85 52.28
CA ASP A 160 25.67 49.34 52.60
C ASP A 160 25.85 50.77 52.09
N ASP A 161 25.69 51.72 53.03
CA ASP A 161 25.75 53.15 52.76
C ASP A 161 27.13 53.61 52.29
N LYS A 162 28.21 52.88 52.63
CA LYS A 162 29.58 53.26 52.24
C LYS A 162 29.83 52.99 50.77
N SER A 163 29.31 51.88 50.25
CA SER A 163 29.53 51.45 48.87
C SER A 163 28.33 51.75 47.96
N LEU A 164 27.26 52.36 48.49
CA LEU A 164 25.97 52.57 47.82
C LEU A 164 25.43 51.27 47.21
N SER A 165 25.61 50.17 47.93
CA SER A 165 25.26 48.83 47.46
C SER A 165 24.14 48.23 48.29
N VAL A 166 23.36 47.38 47.64
CA VAL A 166 22.23 46.65 48.22
C VAL A 166 22.48 45.17 47.98
N LYS A 167 22.39 44.37 49.03
CA LYS A 167 22.41 42.90 48.98
C LYS A 167 21.00 42.37 49.15
N LEU A 168 20.60 41.46 48.29
CA LEU A 168 19.26 40.89 48.23
C LEU A 168 19.35 39.40 48.54
N VAL A 169 18.52 38.91 49.47
CA VAL A 169 18.29 37.48 49.63
C VAL A 169 17.19 37.11 48.65
N ALA A 170 17.57 36.50 47.53
CA ALA A 170 16.69 36.26 46.39
C ALA A 170 16.75 34.79 45.93
N VAL A 171 15.60 34.25 45.55
CA VAL A 171 15.45 32.90 44.98
C VAL A 171 14.81 33.01 43.59
N LYS A 172 15.28 32.20 42.63
CA LYS A 172 14.67 32.13 41.29
C LYS A 172 13.25 31.57 41.38
N SER A 173 12.33 32.21 40.69
CA SER A 173 10.92 31.82 40.63
C SER A 173 10.41 31.79 39.19
N THR A 174 9.12 31.54 39.01
CA THR A 174 8.42 31.58 37.71
C THR A 174 7.24 32.54 37.79
N TRP A 175 6.79 33.07 36.66
CA TRP A 175 5.63 33.99 36.58
C TRP A 175 4.38 33.37 37.22
N LYS A 176 4.13 32.09 36.96
CA LYS A 176 3.11 31.28 37.63
C LYS A 176 3.13 31.37 39.16
N LYS A 177 4.32 31.42 39.79
CA LYS A 177 4.44 31.42 41.25
C LYS A 177 4.30 32.80 41.88
N VAL A 178 4.54 33.87 41.14
CA VAL A 178 4.67 35.23 41.68
C VAL A 178 3.50 36.16 41.35
N MET A 179 2.72 35.82 40.33
CA MET A 179 1.51 36.57 39.99
C MET A 179 0.32 36.13 40.84
N ASN A 180 -0.72 36.96 40.90
CA ASN A 180 -2.02 36.65 41.48
C ASN A 180 -3.11 36.75 40.42
N THR A 181 -3.11 37.83 39.65
CA THR A 181 -3.98 38.03 38.48
C THR A 181 -3.07 38.46 37.33
N TRP A 182 -3.46 38.15 36.11
CA TRP A 182 -2.75 38.63 34.93
C TRP A 182 -3.68 38.76 33.73
N VAL A 183 -3.32 39.69 32.85
CA VAL A 183 -3.99 39.93 31.57
C VAL A 183 -2.93 39.78 30.48
N LEU A 184 -3.21 38.95 29.48
CA LEU A 184 -2.34 38.74 28.34
C LEU A 184 -3.09 39.12 27.07
N ASP A 185 -2.54 40.10 26.38
CA ASP A 185 -3.00 40.53 25.07
C ASP A 185 -1.91 40.27 24.02
N PHE A 186 -2.28 39.85 22.82
CA PHE A 186 -1.35 39.56 21.74
C PHE A 186 -1.88 40.03 20.37
N GLY A 187 -1.02 40.61 19.53
CA GLY A 187 -1.40 41.15 18.21
C GLY A 187 -0.25 41.75 17.38
N GLU A 188 -0.56 42.35 16.22
CA GLU A 188 0.40 43.04 15.34
C GLU A 188 0.40 44.55 15.56
N ILE A 189 1.57 45.14 15.86
CA ILE A 189 1.72 46.60 15.99
C ILE A 189 2.93 47.15 15.21
N ILE A 190 2.95 48.46 14.99
CA ILE A 190 4.15 49.18 14.54
C ILE A 190 4.81 49.78 15.78
N LEU A 191 6.01 49.32 16.12
CA LEU A 191 6.73 49.81 17.29
C LEU A 191 7.13 51.28 17.12
N GLY A 192 6.77 52.15 18.06
CA GLY A 192 7.23 53.56 18.09
C GLY A 192 6.60 54.51 17.06
N GLY A 193 5.42 54.21 16.51
CA GLY A 193 4.70 55.11 15.61
C GLY A 193 4.16 56.38 16.29
N LYS A 194 4.14 57.52 15.57
CA LYS A 194 3.55 58.78 16.06
C LYS A 194 2.02 58.71 16.10
N GLY A 195 1.45 58.18 17.19
CA GLY A 195 0.02 58.31 17.49
C GLY A 195 -0.56 57.13 18.27
N LYS A 196 -1.09 57.45 19.47
CA LYS A 196 -1.73 56.60 20.51
C LYS A 196 -0.75 55.93 21.49
N ARG A 197 -0.99 56.27 22.77
CA ARG A 197 -0.10 56.08 23.95
C ARG A 197 -0.35 54.80 24.72
N ASP A 198 -1.25 53.95 24.24
CA ASP A 198 -1.50 52.65 24.81
C ASP A 198 -1.14 51.62 23.76
N ILE A 199 -0.11 50.82 24.00
CA ILE A 199 0.04 49.52 23.36
C ILE A 199 -0.96 48.59 24.04
N ILE A 200 -2.24 48.92 23.88
CA ILE A 200 -3.28 47.92 23.89
C ILE A 200 -3.23 47.41 22.45
N PRO A 201 -2.85 46.14 22.22
CA PRO A 201 -2.90 45.61 20.86
C PRO A 201 -4.31 45.88 20.35
N ASP A 202 -4.36 46.57 19.21
CA ASP A 202 -5.61 46.80 18.52
C ASP A 202 -6.15 45.41 18.21
N LEU A 203 -7.22 44.99 18.89
CA LEU A 203 -7.87 43.69 18.65
C LEU A 203 -8.33 43.58 17.18
N ASP A 204 -8.39 44.70 16.44
CA ASP A 204 -8.62 44.74 15.00
C ASP A 204 -7.35 44.42 14.16
N LYS A 205 -6.15 44.52 14.73
CA LYS A 205 -4.85 44.19 14.10
C LYS A 205 -4.34 42.83 14.54
N LYS A 206 -5.01 41.89 13.89
CA LYS A 206 -4.95 40.45 14.06
C LYS A 206 -3.58 39.86 13.70
N PHE A 207 -3.21 38.80 14.40
CA PHE A 207 -2.06 37.94 14.16
C PHE A 207 -2.21 37.18 12.83
N ARG A 208 -1.25 37.30 11.91
CA ARG A 208 -1.32 36.63 10.61
C ARG A 208 -0.34 35.46 10.54
N LEU A 209 -0.90 34.26 10.46
CA LEU A 209 -0.17 33.02 10.30
C LEU A 209 -0.16 32.60 8.83
N ASN A 210 0.99 32.64 8.17
CA ASN A 210 1.13 32.02 6.86
C ASN A 210 1.16 30.49 7.02
N VAL A 211 0.28 29.78 6.32
CA VAL A 211 0.22 28.31 6.31
C VAL A 211 0.70 27.71 4.97
N ASP A 212 1.28 28.51 4.08
CA ASP A 212 1.76 28.10 2.77
C ASP A 212 2.76 26.94 2.88
N ALA A 213 2.43 25.83 2.24
CA ALA A 213 3.32 24.69 2.14
C ALA A 213 3.03 23.82 0.91
N THR A 214 4.10 23.35 0.29
CA THR A 214 4.06 22.40 -0.84
C THR A 214 4.41 21.00 -0.36
N LEU A 215 3.68 20.00 -0.84
CA LEU A 215 3.87 18.60 -0.48
C LEU A 215 4.91 17.91 -1.41
N PRO A 216 5.61 16.86 -0.93
CA PRO A 216 6.52 16.09 -1.77
C PRO A 216 5.78 15.41 -2.93
N THR A 217 6.42 15.37 -4.10
CA THR A 217 5.81 14.79 -5.31
C THR A 217 5.57 13.29 -5.22
N LYS A 218 6.42 12.53 -4.51
CA LYS A 218 6.19 11.11 -4.25
C LYS A 218 5.72 10.96 -2.81
N ILE A 219 4.53 10.40 -2.64
CA ILE A 219 3.91 10.14 -1.34
C ILE A 219 4.48 8.84 -0.78
N PHE A 220 4.35 7.75 -1.52
CA PHE A 220 4.98 6.47 -1.17
C PHE A 220 5.18 5.60 -2.40
N GLU A 221 6.07 4.63 -2.25
CA GLU A 221 6.31 3.58 -3.22
C GLU A 221 6.46 2.26 -2.47
N TRP A 222 5.48 1.38 -2.64
CA TRP A 222 5.52 0.01 -2.15
C TRP A 222 5.92 -0.91 -3.29
N LYS A 223 6.92 -1.76 -3.05
CA LYS A 223 7.40 -2.76 -4.00
C LYS A 223 7.52 -4.11 -3.34
N ARG A 224 7.04 -5.15 -4.01
CA ARG A 224 7.34 -6.55 -3.73
C ARG A 224 8.02 -7.13 -4.95
N ASN A 225 9.26 -7.58 -4.73
CA ASN A 225 10.14 -8.20 -5.73
C ASN A 225 10.68 -9.52 -5.15
N LYS A 226 9.81 -10.43 -4.70
CA LYS A 226 10.21 -11.71 -4.11
C LYS A 226 9.50 -12.86 -4.83
N GLY A 227 10.28 -13.72 -5.49
CA GLY A 227 9.76 -14.86 -6.23
C GLY A 227 8.85 -14.41 -7.38
N VAL A 228 7.71 -15.09 -7.53
CA VAL A 228 6.67 -14.82 -8.55
C VAL A 228 5.76 -13.62 -8.22
N LEU A 229 5.86 -13.06 -7.00
CA LEU A 229 5.05 -11.91 -6.58
C LEU A 229 5.79 -10.60 -6.88
N ASN A 230 5.58 -10.10 -8.10
CA ASN A 230 6.00 -8.77 -8.53
C ASN A 230 4.81 -7.81 -8.49
N ALA A 231 4.85 -6.84 -7.57
CA ALA A 231 3.86 -5.79 -7.51
C ALA A 231 4.47 -4.47 -7.04
N THR A 232 4.05 -3.38 -7.67
CA THR A 232 4.40 -2.01 -7.34
C THR A 232 3.12 -1.19 -7.15
N LEU A 233 3.06 -0.44 -6.06
CA LEU A 233 2.07 0.61 -5.82
C LEU A 233 2.81 1.92 -5.59
N THR A 234 2.53 2.92 -6.40
CA THR A 234 3.07 4.27 -6.25
C THR A 234 1.93 5.25 -6.03
N ALA A 235 2.06 6.12 -5.04
CA ALA A 235 1.22 7.29 -4.88
C ALA A 235 2.07 8.54 -5.06
N ASN A 236 1.61 9.42 -5.93
CA ASN A 236 2.21 10.68 -6.28
C ASN A 236 1.27 11.83 -5.93
N CYS A 237 1.86 12.96 -5.64
CA CYS A 237 1.22 14.24 -5.41
C CYS A 237 1.73 15.21 -6.48
N ASN A 238 0.98 15.38 -7.56
CA ASN A 238 1.42 16.17 -8.71
C ASN A 238 1.38 17.68 -8.43
N ASP A 239 0.42 18.10 -7.61
CA ASP A 239 0.25 19.48 -7.14
C ASP A 239 -0.59 19.43 -5.84
N CYS A 240 0.07 19.24 -4.70
CA CYS A 240 -0.61 19.30 -3.41
C CYS A 240 0.11 20.24 -2.46
N GLY A 241 -0.69 20.88 -1.63
CA GLY A 241 -0.23 21.89 -0.72
C GLY A 241 -1.38 22.62 -0.05
N VAL A 242 -1.00 23.42 0.93
CA VAL A 242 -1.86 24.38 1.58
C VAL A 242 -1.39 25.78 1.24
N GLN A 243 -2.34 26.69 1.10
CA GLN A 243 -2.04 28.09 0.83
C GLN A 243 -3.01 28.97 1.62
N GLY A 244 -2.51 30.12 2.08
CA GLY A 244 -3.33 31.18 2.67
C GLY A 244 -2.82 31.65 4.02
N THR A 245 -3.65 32.43 4.70
CA THR A 245 -3.31 33.00 6.00
C THR A 245 -4.44 32.78 6.98
N LEU A 246 -4.11 32.31 8.18
CA LEU A 246 -5.03 32.32 9.31
C LEU A 246 -4.79 33.56 10.16
N ILE A 247 -5.88 34.24 10.49
CA ILE A 247 -5.86 35.53 11.15
C ILE A 247 -6.46 35.39 12.55
N PHE A 248 -5.63 35.43 13.59
CA PHE A 248 -6.04 35.25 14.98
C PHE A 248 -6.13 36.57 15.75
N ALA A 249 -7.05 36.65 16.70
CA ALA A 249 -7.06 37.68 17.72
C ALA A 249 -7.56 37.06 19.02
N GLY A 250 -6.91 37.37 20.15
CA GLY A 250 -7.34 36.84 21.44
C GLY A 250 -7.02 37.76 22.60
N HIS A 251 -7.74 37.54 23.69
CA HIS A 251 -7.65 38.28 24.93
C HIS A 251 -7.93 37.31 26.08
N VAL A 252 -7.02 37.30 27.04
CA VAL A 252 -7.01 36.35 28.15
C VAL A 252 -6.87 37.11 29.46
N GLU A 253 -7.76 36.83 30.40
CA GLU A 253 -7.68 37.26 31.80
C GLU A 253 -7.75 36.01 32.68
N ALA A 254 -6.84 35.88 33.63
CA ALA A 254 -6.83 34.77 34.56
C ALA A 254 -6.28 35.16 35.93
N SER A 255 -6.68 34.41 36.94
CA SER A 255 -6.25 34.57 38.32
C SER A 255 -5.78 33.26 38.94
N LEU A 256 -5.07 33.33 40.05
CA LEU A 256 -4.60 32.19 40.82
C LEU A 256 -5.59 31.90 41.95
N GLY A 257 -6.32 30.79 41.80
CA GLY A 257 -7.23 30.24 42.79
C GLY A 257 -6.55 29.22 43.71
N LEU A 258 -7.33 28.66 44.64
CA LEU A 258 -6.86 27.65 45.62
C LEU A 258 -6.47 26.31 44.97
N GLY A 259 -6.96 26.04 43.75
CA GLY A 259 -6.74 24.80 43.00
C GLY A 259 -5.92 24.95 41.71
N GLY A 260 -5.33 26.12 41.44
CA GLY A 260 -4.58 26.38 40.21
C GLY A 260 -4.96 27.71 39.54
N VAL A 261 -4.80 27.78 38.21
CA VAL A 261 -5.18 28.95 37.41
C VAL A 261 -6.70 28.91 37.15
N ASP A 262 -7.41 29.96 37.56
CA ASP A 262 -8.82 30.20 37.25
C ASP A 262 -8.92 31.18 36.06
N ILE A 263 -9.67 30.80 35.02
CA ILE A 263 -9.83 31.61 33.81
C ILE A 263 -11.00 32.59 34.00
N ASP A 264 -10.67 33.87 34.12
CA ASP A 264 -11.62 34.97 34.36
C ASP A 264 -12.19 35.58 33.07
N LYS A 265 -11.47 35.41 31.94
CA LYS A 265 -11.95 35.72 30.59
C LYS A 265 -11.06 35.04 29.55
N PHE A 266 -11.68 34.44 28.55
CA PHE A 266 -10.92 33.86 27.43
C PHE A 266 -11.71 34.05 26.15
N GLU A 267 -11.26 35.00 25.34
CA GLU A 267 -11.81 35.26 24.01
C GLU A 267 -10.73 34.97 22.97
N ILE A 268 -11.03 34.08 22.03
CA ILE A 268 -10.18 33.86 20.85
C ILE A 268 -11.05 33.86 19.60
N SER A 269 -10.56 34.47 18.53
CA SER A 269 -11.19 34.45 17.23
C SER A 269 -10.19 34.13 16.12
N VAL A 270 -10.66 33.41 15.10
CA VAL A 270 -9.89 33.08 13.90
C VAL A 270 -10.70 33.37 12.65
N ARG A 271 -10.06 33.95 11.64
CA ARG A 271 -10.60 34.19 10.30
C ARG A 271 -9.60 33.75 9.24
N PRO A 272 -10.01 33.11 8.14
CA PRO A 272 -9.13 32.80 7.03
C PRO A 272 -8.97 34.00 6.09
N GLU A 273 -7.86 34.03 5.36
CA GLU A 273 -7.67 34.87 4.18
C GLU A 273 -7.02 34.04 3.08
N ARG A 274 -7.77 33.82 1.99
CA ARG A 274 -7.41 32.98 0.84
C ARG A 274 -6.94 31.57 1.25
N LEU A 275 -7.59 31.00 2.26
CA LEU A 275 -7.25 29.68 2.78
C LEU A 275 -7.77 28.58 1.83
N GLN A 276 -6.85 27.80 1.29
CA GLN A 276 -7.14 26.66 0.42
C GLN A 276 -6.20 25.48 0.69
N ALA A 277 -6.70 24.28 0.45
CA ALA A 277 -5.92 23.04 0.43
C ALA A 277 -6.15 22.35 -0.92
N GLY A 278 -5.07 22.16 -1.67
CA GLY A 278 -5.05 21.45 -2.95
C GLY A 278 -4.46 20.06 -2.76
N VAL A 279 -5.11 19.05 -3.32
CA VAL A 279 -4.66 17.67 -3.32
C VAL A 279 -4.89 17.10 -4.71
N ASN A 280 -3.81 17.00 -5.51
CA ASN A 280 -3.80 16.35 -6.81
C ASN A 280 -3.02 15.03 -6.73
N LEU A 281 -3.77 13.94 -6.56
CA LEU A 281 -3.22 12.60 -6.39
C LEU A 281 -3.08 11.92 -7.75
N GLY A 282 -1.94 11.30 -7.98
CA GLY A 282 -1.72 10.28 -9.00
C GLY A 282 -1.42 8.95 -8.33
N LEU A 283 -1.98 7.87 -8.82
CA LEU A 283 -1.82 6.53 -8.29
C LEU A 283 -1.49 5.59 -9.43
N ASP A 284 -0.42 4.82 -9.28
CA ASP A 284 0.03 3.84 -10.26
C ASP A 284 0.13 2.47 -9.60
N PHE A 285 -0.51 1.47 -10.20
CA PHE A 285 -0.52 0.09 -9.74
C PHE A 285 -0.03 -0.81 -10.87
N VAL A 286 0.88 -1.73 -10.55
CA VAL A 286 1.34 -2.78 -11.48
C VAL A 286 1.56 -4.05 -10.67
N GLY A 287 0.90 -5.15 -11.01
CA GLY A 287 1.25 -6.45 -10.42
C GLY A 287 0.13 -7.48 -10.37
N HIS A 288 0.45 -8.68 -9.89
CA HIS A 288 -0.50 -9.77 -9.67
C HIS A 288 -0.30 -10.38 -8.27
N VAL A 289 -1.01 -9.85 -7.28
CA VAL A 289 -0.95 -10.25 -5.87
C VAL A 289 -2.36 -10.32 -5.28
N ASP A 290 -2.73 -11.46 -4.70
CA ASP A 290 -4.04 -11.66 -4.06
C ASP A 290 -3.85 -12.08 -2.60
N TRP A 291 -4.23 -11.19 -1.66
CA TRP A 291 -4.13 -11.47 -0.22
C TRP A 291 -5.41 -12.10 0.33
N ARG A 292 -6.45 -12.27 -0.49
CA ARG A 292 -7.71 -12.89 -0.08
C ARG A 292 -7.50 -14.39 0.13
N GLY A 293 -7.68 -14.86 1.37
CA GLY A 293 -7.49 -16.26 1.73
C GLY A 293 -6.09 -16.62 2.23
N LEU A 294 -5.17 -15.66 2.32
CA LEU A 294 -3.90 -15.83 3.02
C LEU A 294 -4.09 -15.63 4.54
N THR A 295 -3.31 -16.34 5.37
CA THR A 295 -3.36 -16.22 6.85
C THR A 295 -2.58 -15.00 7.37
N GLY A 296 -1.82 -14.33 6.50
CA GLY A 296 -1.16 -13.05 6.79
C GLY A 296 -2.09 -11.84 6.64
N LYS A 297 -1.81 -10.76 7.37
CA LYS A 297 -2.54 -9.49 7.20
C LYS A 297 -2.20 -8.89 5.83
N ALA A 298 -3.25 -8.48 5.10
CA ALA A 298 -3.14 -7.65 3.91
C ALA A 298 -2.24 -6.43 4.17
N PRO A 299 -1.44 -5.97 3.19
CA PRO A 299 -0.61 -4.79 3.35
C PRO A 299 -1.47 -3.56 3.67
N GLU A 300 -1.26 -3.03 4.86
CA GLU A 300 -1.86 -1.78 5.33
C GLU A 300 -0.77 -0.94 5.97
N ALA A 301 -0.76 0.35 5.67
CA ALA A 301 0.14 1.29 6.32
C ALA A 301 -0.55 2.64 6.50
N GLU A 302 -0.25 3.27 7.63
CA GLU A 302 -0.50 4.69 7.86
C GLU A 302 0.87 5.38 7.93
N ILE A 303 1.00 6.50 7.22
CA ILE A 303 2.26 7.22 7.05
C ILE A 303 1.99 8.70 7.30
N THR A 304 2.72 9.28 8.26
CA THR A 304 2.87 10.73 8.37
C THR A 304 3.97 11.16 7.40
N LEU A 305 3.55 11.78 6.31
CA LEU A 305 4.37 12.06 5.14
C LEU A 305 5.18 13.34 5.28
N LEU A 306 4.58 14.30 5.96
CA LEU A 306 5.17 15.58 6.24
C LEU A 306 4.60 16.09 7.54
N GLU A 307 5.49 16.34 8.48
CA GLU A 307 5.19 17.22 9.59
C GLU A 307 5.89 18.53 9.26
N ILE A 308 5.12 19.59 9.03
CA ILE A 308 5.68 20.92 8.87
C ILE A 308 5.68 21.53 10.25
N PRO A 309 6.85 21.62 10.86
CA PRO A 309 7.00 22.52 11.97
C PRO A 309 6.83 23.94 11.44
N VAL A 310 5.71 24.57 11.77
CA VAL A 310 5.48 25.94 11.36
C VAL A 310 6.01 26.83 12.47
N SER A 311 6.64 27.93 12.11
CA SER A 311 7.22 28.89 13.06
C SER A 311 6.15 29.42 14.02
N GLY A 312 6.15 28.91 15.24
CA GLY A 312 5.41 29.45 16.36
C GLY A 312 6.15 30.61 17.03
N TRP A 313 5.46 31.29 17.93
CA TRP A 313 6.02 32.29 18.82
C TRP A 313 6.02 31.71 20.23
N ASN A 314 7.13 31.88 20.92
CA ASN A 314 7.22 31.50 22.32
C ASN A 314 7.70 32.67 23.18
N ILE A 315 7.24 32.66 24.42
CA ILE A 315 7.87 33.31 25.56
C ILE A 315 8.04 32.19 26.59
N PRO A 316 9.26 31.72 26.86
CA PRO A 316 9.48 30.54 27.69
C PRO A 316 8.76 30.62 29.04
N GLY A 317 7.96 29.61 29.40
CA GLY A 317 7.22 29.54 30.66
C GLY A 317 6.02 30.48 30.78
N ILE A 318 5.66 31.22 29.73
CA ILE A 318 4.54 32.17 29.73
C ILE A 318 3.56 31.86 28.61
N PHE A 319 4.04 31.71 27.38
CA PHE A 319 3.19 31.67 26.19
C PHE A 319 3.84 30.85 25.09
N GLU A 320 3.10 29.93 24.51
CA GLU A 320 3.45 29.24 23.27
C GLU A 320 2.26 29.31 22.33
N PHE A 321 2.50 29.75 21.11
CA PHE A 321 1.50 29.77 20.06
C PHE A 321 2.13 29.30 18.77
N GLY A 322 1.54 28.29 18.14
CA GLY A 322 2.03 27.83 16.85
C GLY A 322 1.08 26.84 16.20
N PRO A 323 1.01 26.81 14.87
CA PRO A 323 0.34 25.75 14.19
C PRO A 323 1.30 24.55 14.02
N ARG A 324 0.71 23.39 13.83
CA ARG A 324 1.34 22.16 13.42
C ARG A 324 0.54 21.61 12.26
N ILE A 325 1.20 21.41 11.13
CA ILE A 325 0.58 20.83 9.94
C ILE A 325 1.13 19.42 9.79
N GLN A 326 0.23 18.45 9.74
CA GLN A 326 0.52 17.05 9.48
C GLN A 326 -0.19 16.63 8.20
N LEU A 327 0.57 16.00 7.31
CA LEU A 327 0.02 15.26 6.19
C LEU A 327 0.06 13.78 6.54
N ASN A 328 -1.12 13.16 6.60
CA ASN A 328 -1.23 11.73 6.77
C ASN A 328 -1.77 11.10 5.49
N ALA A 329 -1.26 9.92 5.15
CA ALA A 329 -1.89 9.05 4.17
C ALA A 329 -1.92 7.62 4.69
N GLY A 330 -2.89 6.87 4.21
CA GLY A 330 -3.01 5.46 4.48
C GLY A 330 -3.41 4.70 3.24
N TYR A 331 -3.02 3.43 3.19
CA TYR A 331 -3.48 2.51 2.17
C TYR A 331 -3.78 1.14 2.78
N GLY A 332 -4.75 0.45 2.19
CA GLY A 332 -5.02 -0.96 2.43
C GLY A 332 -5.23 -1.67 1.10
N ILE A 333 -4.51 -2.77 0.87
CA ILE A 333 -4.54 -3.51 -0.40
C ILE A 333 -4.99 -4.94 -0.14
N ASP A 334 -6.19 -5.29 -0.62
CA ASP A 334 -6.72 -6.66 -0.48
C ASP A 334 -6.24 -7.54 -1.65
N TYR A 335 -6.30 -7.04 -2.90
CA TYR A 335 -5.69 -7.69 -4.06
C TYR A 335 -5.46 -6.69 -5.20
N ILE A 336 -4.43 -6.94 -6.02
CA ILE A 336 -4.12 -6.19 -7.26
C ILE A 336 -3.82 -7.19 -8.37
N GLY A 337 -4.51 -7.08 -9.49
CA GLY A 337 -4.27 -7.79 -10.73
C GLY A 337 -4.28 -6.83 -11.92
N GLY A 338 -3.16 -6.75 -12.63
CA GLY A 338 -3.00 -5.94 -13.84
C GLY A 338 -2.28 -4.61 -13.62
N GLN A 339 -2.56 -3.63 -14.48
CA GLN A 339 -1.98 -2.30 -14.43
C GLN A 339 -3.07 -1.22 -14.40
N ALA A 340 -2.84 -0.21 -13.57
CA ALA A 340 -3.73 0.90 -13.32
C ALA A 340 -2.96 2.20 -13.22
N SER A 341 -3.51 3.28 -13.76
CA SER A 341 -3.27 4.61 -13.25
C SER A 341 -4.59 5.31 -12.97
N ALA A 342 -4.66 6.05 -11.86
CA ALA A 342 -5.79 6.88 -11.50
C ALA A 342 -5.30 8.22 -10.99
N SER A 343 -5.94 9.30 -11.42
CA SER A 343 -5.64 10.64 -10.91
C SER A 343 -6.90 11.42 -10.54
N ALA A 344 -6.83 12.17 -9.45
CA ALA A 344 -7.91 13.01 -8.98
C ALA A 344 -7.36 14.27 -8.32
N GLY A 345 -7.88 15.42 -8.74
CA GLY A 345 -7.57 16.73 -8.18
C GLY A 345 -8.73 17.28 -7.36
N ILE A 346 -8.46 17.73 -6.15
CA ILE A 346 -9.42 18.38 -5.26
C ILE A 346 -8.80 19.67 -4.74
N VAL A 347 -9.54 20.77 -4.81
CA VAL A 347 -9.20 22.02 -4.15
C VAL A 347 -10.33 22.40 -3.20
N ALA A 348 -10.05 22.37 -1.90
CA ALA A 348 -10.97 22.84 -0.88
C ALA A 348 -10.61 24.30 -0.53
N ARG A 349 -11.59 25.21 -0.61
CA ARG A 349 -11.42 26.63 -0.25
C ARG A 349 -12.34 27.00 0.91
N ILE A 350 -11.80 27.68 1.91
CA ILE A 350 -12.61 28.25 2.99
C ILE A 350 -12.93 29.71 2.64
N PRO A 351 -14.20 30.15 2.69
CA PRO A 351 -14.57 31.54 2.43
C PRO A 351 -13.89 32.52 3.40
N ASP A 352 -13.37 33.64 2.90
CA ASP A 352 -12.75 34.71 3.71
C ASP A 352 -13.72 35.37 4.71
N SER A 353 -15.03 35.21 4.50
CA SER A 353 -16.08 35.67 5.43
C SER A 353 -16.22 34.78 6.68
N SER A 354 -15.47 33.68 6.76
CA SER A 354 -15.59 32.73 7.88
C SER A 354 -15.06 33.31 9.18
N ILE A 355 -15.72 32.96 10.29
CA ILE A 355 -15.31 33.37 11.64
C ILE A 355 -15.62 32.26 12.62
N ALA A 356 -14.63 31.88 13.43
CA ALA A 356 -14.81 31.06 14.61
C ALA A 356 -14.35 31.89 15.81
N LYS A 357 -15.23 32.03 16.80
CA LYS A 357 -14.99 32.75 18.04
C LYS A 357 -15.35 31.86 19.22
N VAL A 358 -14.49 31.81 20.23
CA VAL A 358 -14.72 31.11 21.50
C VAL A 358 -14.70 32.16 22.61
N ASP A 359 -15.66 32.07 23.51
CA ASP A 359 -15.76 32.84 24.74
C ASP A 359 -16.19 31.91 25.87
N LEU A 360 -15.26 31.49 26.73
CA LEU A 360 -15.51 30.42 27.70
C LEU A 360 -16.53 30.77 28.79
N LEU A 361 -16.83 32.05 28.99
CA LEU A 361 -17.70 32.56 30.04
C LEU A 361 -19.03 33.13 29.53
N ALA A 362 -19.19 33.28 28.22
CA ALA A 362 -20.46 33.62 27.60
C ALA A 362 -21.48 32.47 27.71
N LYS A 363 -22.78 32.83 27.65
CA LYS A 363 -23.87 31.84 27.63
C LYS A 363 -23.83 30.99 26.35
N ASP A 364 -23.46 31.61 25.23
CA ASP A 364 -23.20 30.97 23.94
C ASP A 364 -21.68 30.95 23.73
N LYS A 365 -21.02 29.94 24.30
CA LYS A 365 -19.55 29.89 24.43
C LYS A 365 -18.78 29.86 23.10
N VAL A 366 -19.48 29.61 21.99
CA VAL A 366 -18.87 29.40 20.67
C VAL A 366 -19.75 30.01 19.59
N GLN A 367 -19.18 30.87 18.74
CA GLN A 367 -19.82 31.44 17.55
C GLN A 367 -19.04 31.04 16.30
N ILE A 368 -19.71 30.37 15.36
CA ILE A 368 -19.07 29.82 14.15
C ILE A 368 -19.94 30.13 12.94
N SER A 369 -19.33 30.64 11.87
CA SER A 369 -20.02 30.80 10.58
C SER A 369 -19.03 30.77 9.41
N GLY A 370 -19.50 30.33 8.24
CA GLY A 370 -18.75 30.37 6.98
C GLY A 370 -17.74 29.25 6.74
N TRP A 371 -17.35 28.48 7.78
CA TRP A 371 -16.28 27.47 7.71
C TRP A 371 -16.58 26.20 6.91
N THR A 372 -17.71 26.13 6.20
CA THR A 372 -17.97 25.04 5.25
C THR A 372 -17.16 25.31 3.96
N PRO A 373 -16.19 24.44 3.61
CA PRO A 373 -15.39 24.67 2.41
C PRO A 373 -16.20 24.52 1.14
N THR A 374 -15.87 25.32 0.13
CA THR A 374 -16.28 25.07 -1.25
C THR A 374 -15.28 24.14 -1.91
N ILE A 375 -15.77 23.07 -2.52
CA ILE A 375 -14.95 22.05 -3.17
C ILE A 375 -14.96 22.28 -4.68
N GLU A 376 -13.78 22.48 -5.27
CA GLU A 376 -13.52 22.41 -6.70
C GLU A 376 -12.86 21.07 -7.00
N THR A 377 -13.30 20.38 -8.05
CA THR A 377 -12.74 19.07 -8.43
C THR A 377 -12.27 19.08 -9.87
N GLN A 378 -11.16 18.39 -10.12
CA GLN A 378 -10.78 17.94 -11.44
C GLN A 378 -11.47 16.59 -11.71
N PRO A 379 -11.80 16.27 -12.98
CA PRO A 379 -12.35 14.96 -13.32
C PRO A 379 -11.45 13.84 -12.82
N LEU A 380 -12.05 12.76 -12.31
CA LEU A 380 -11.34 11.52 -12.02
C LEU A 380 -10.93 10.89 -13.36
N GLU A 381 -9.63 10.91 -13.67
CA GLU A 381 -9.08 10.28 -14.87
C GLU A 381 -8.49 8.92 -14.50
N ILE A 382 -8.89 7.89 -15.25
CA ILE A 382 -8.49 6.50 -15.00
C ILE A 382 -8.05 5.89 -16.31
N GLN A 383 -6.87 5.27 -16.31
CA GLN A 383 -6.40 4.39 -17.38
C GLN A 383 -6.15 3.02 -16.74
N ALA A 384 -6.95 2.02 -17.10
CA ALA A 384 -7.07 0.82 -16.28
C ALA A 384 -7.25 -0.46 -17.12
N GLN A 385 -6.42 -1.46 -16.84
CA GLN A 385 -6.69 -2.89 -17.05
C GLN A 385 -6.63 -3.59 -15.69
N ILE A 386 -7.70 -3.49 -14.89
CA ILE A 386 -7.63 -3.74 -13.44
C ILE A 386 -8.63 -4.81 -12.99
N ASP A 387 -8.13 -5.71 -12.14
CA ASP A 387 -8.88 -6.47 -11.14
C ASP A 387 -8.27 -6.10 -9.76
N ALA A 388 -8.93 -5.26 -8.96
CA ALA A 388 -8.35 -4.83 -7.67
C ALA A 388 -9.41 -4.49 -6.62
N GLN A 389 -9.03 -4.67 -5.36
CA GLN A 389 -9.72 -4.09 -4.21
C GLN A 389 -8.70 -3.38 -3.32
N ALA A 390 -8.83 -2.06 -3.26
CA ALA A 390 -7.92 -1.19 -2.53
C ALA A 390 -8.70 -0.05 -1.87
N ARG A 391 -8.21 0.36 -0.70
CA ARG A 391 -8.67 1.56 0.01
C ARG A 391 -7.50 2.52 0.13
N LEU A 392 -7.75 3.76 -0.24
CA LEU A 392 -6.76 4.83 -0.14
C LEU A 392 -7.35 5.98 0.65
N TYR A 393 -6.52 6.54 1.50
CA TYR A 393 -6.86 7.64 2.36
C TYR A 393 -5.76 8.69 2.35
N THR A 394 -6.13 9.96 2.27
CA THR A 394 -5.21 11.06 2.60
C THR A 394 -5.95 12.16 3.33
N GLU A 395 -5.29 12.74 4.33
CA GLU A 395 -5.77 13.92 5.04
C GLU A 395 -4.66 14.94 5.21
N ILE A 396 -5.01 16.21 5.04
CA ILE A 396 -4.22 17.33 5.55
C ILE A 396 -4.84 17.74 6.88
N ALA A 397 -4.07 17.55 7.95
CA ALA A 397 -4.42 17.93 9.31
C ALA A 397 -3.65 19.21 9.69
N LEU A 398 -4.35 20.33 9.81
CA LEU A 398 -3.82 21.57 10.38
C LEU A 398 -4.34 21.70 11.81
N SER A 399 -3.44 21.61 12.79
CA SER A 399 -3.73 21.96 14.17
C SER A 399 -3.12 23.30 14.54
N VAL A 400 -3.80 24.15 15.31
CA VAL A 400 -3.21 25.35 15.92
C VAL A 400 -3.38 25.27 17.42
N SER A 401 -2.26 25.36 18.14
CA SER A 401 -2.23 25.30 19.59
C SER A 401 -1.83 26.65 20.18
N LEU A 402 -2.54 27.05 21.23
CA LEU A 402 -2.18 28.14 22.13
C LEU A 402 -2.05 27.54 23.53
N THR A 403 -0.89 27.71 24.14
CA THR A 403 -0.61 27.32 25.53
C THR A 403 -0.19 28.54 26.32
N VAL A 404 -0.77 28.73 27.51
CA VAL A 404 -0.40 29.82 28.41
C VAL A 404 -0.04 29.23 29.77
N LEU A 405 1.19 29.50 30.23
CA LEU A 405 1.85 28.92 31.40
C LEU A 405 2.08 27.39 31.29
N ASP A 406 3.23 26.99 30.74
CA ASP A 406 3.59 25.61 30.33
C ASP A 406 3.20 24.49 31.32
N ASP A 407 3.38 24.69 32.65
CA ASP A 407 2.94 23.75 33.69
C ASP A 407 1.71 24.29 34.43
N ASN A 408 0.63 23.52 34.54
CA ASN A 408 -0.67 23.89 35.14
C ASN A 408 -1.37 25.10 34.48
N GLY A 409 -1.22 25.22 33.17
CA GLY A 409 -1.81 26.29 32.36
C GLY A 409 -3.16 25.90 31.77
N PHE A 410 -3.47 26.53 30.65
CA PHE A 410 -4.59 26.13 29.80
C PHE A 410 -4.22 26.37 28.34
N GLY A 411 -4.99 25.73 27.46
CA GLY A 411 -4.79 25.88 26.04
C GLY A 411 -6.02 25.60 25.20
N VAL A 412 -5.92 25.97 23.93
CA VAL A 412 -6.93 25.71 22.90
C VAL A 412 -6.25 25.13 21.68
N ASP A 413 -6.79 24.01 21.22
CA ASP A 413 -6.36 23.27 20.05
C ASP A 413 -7.46 23.32 18.99
N LEU A 414 -7.17 23.96 17.87
CA LEU A 414 -8.05 24.00 16.72
C LEU A 414 -7.56 23.00 15.68
N ALA A 415 -8.35 21.98 15.36
CA ALA A 415 -7.97 20.90 14.45
C ALA A 415 -8.83 20.90 13.18
N PHE A 416 -8.18 21.10 12.03
CA PHE A 416 -8.79 21.03 10.71
C PHE A 416 -8.26 19.81 9.95
N LYS A 417 -9.15 18.92 9.51
CA LYS A 417 -8.83 17.82 8.60
C LYS A 417 -9.55 18.03 7.27
N VAL A 418 -8.87 18.68 6.32
CA VAL A 418 -9.46 19.06 5.02
C VAL A 418 -8.40 19.10 3.90
N PRO A 419 -8.63 18.44 2.74
CA PRO A 419 -9.68 17.44 2.49
C PRO A 419 -9.33 16.08 3.10
N GLN A 420 -10.34 15.32 3.53
CA GLN A 420 -10.21 13.88 3.81
C GLN A 420 -10.65 13.12 2.57
N VAL A 421 -9.70 12.62 1.78
CA VAL A 421 -10.02 11.92 0.54
C VAL A 421 -10.03 10.43 0.81
N THR A 422 -11.16 9.79 0.52
CA THR A 422 -11.31 8.33 0.60
C THR A 422 -11.65 7.80 -0.78
N VAL A 423 -10.83 6.89 -1.28
CA VAL A 423 -11.07 6.19 -2.55
C VAL A 423 -11.23 4.70 -2.26
N THR A 424 -12.34 4.14 -2.71
CA THR A 424 -12.61 2.70 -2.68
C THR A 424 -12.71 2.19 -4.11
N LEU A 425 -11.81 1.26 -4.43
CA LEU A 425 -11.81 0.50 -5.67
C LEU A 425 -12.38 -0.89 -5.40
N GLY A 426 -13.33 -1.32 -6.23
CA GLY A 426 -13.88 -2.67 -6.16
C GLY A 426 -14.21 -3.22 -7.54
N ALA A 427 -13.49 -4.27 -7.94
CA ALA A 427 -13.84 -5.11 -9.08
C ALA A 427 -14.37 -6.47 -8.58
N GLY A 428 -15.30 -7.07 -9.33
CA GLY A 428 -15.83 -8.39 -8.97
C GLY A 428 -17.04 -8.86 -9.77
N LEU A 429 -17.72 -9.87 -9.22
CA LEU A 429 -18.91 -10.51 -9.78
C LEU A 429 -20.11 -10.38 -8.83
N ASP A 430 -21.28 -10.02 -9.38
CA ASP A 430 -22.59 -10.05 -8.74
C ASP A 430 -23.59 -10.69 -9.72
N THR A 431 -24.14 -11.85 -9.35
CA THR A 431 -25.03 -12.63 -10.21
C THR A 431 -26.36 -11.95 -10.54
N ASN A 432 -26.72 -10.89 -9.82
CA ASN A 432 -27.88 -10.06 -10.14
C ASN A 432 -27.54 -8.87 -11.06
N GLY A 433 -26.26 -8.68 -11.41
CA GLY A 433 -25.75 -7.57 -12.22
C GLY A 433 -24.97 -6.56 -11.37
N PHE A 434 -23.66 -6.43 -11.61
CA PHE A 434 -22.69 -5.73 -10.74
C PHE A 434 -22.93 -4.23 -10.58
N CYS A 435 -23.22 -3.53 -11.69
CA CYS A 435 -23.54 -2.09 -11.63
C CYS A 435 -25.05 -1.81 -11.66
N LYS A 436 -25.85 -2.74 -12.17
CA LYS A 436 -27.31 -2.60 -12.28
C LYS A 436 -27.98 -3.97 -12.30
N ALA A 437 -29.09 -4.10 -11.59
CA ALA A 437 -29.92 -5.29 -11.60
C ALA A 437 -30.32 -5.70 -13.03
N GLY A 438 -30.01 -6.95 -13.42
CA GLY A 438 -30.22 -7.50 -14.76
C GLY A 438 -29.20 -7.07 -15.82
N GLY A 439 -28.15 -6.33 -15.44
CA GLY A 439 -27.00 -5.97 -16.30
C GLY A 439 -25.86 -7.00 -16.23
N SER A 440 -24.67 -6.64 -16.74
CA SER A 440 -23.51 -7.52 -16.65
C SER A 440 -23.23 -7.91 -15.20
N ILE A 441 -23.02 -9.20 -14.96
CA ILE A 441 -22.68 -9.74 -13.65
C ILE A 441 -21.26 -9.37 -13.22
N PHE A 442 -20.45 -8.78 -14.11
CA PHE A 442 -19.12 -8.28 -13.80
C PHE A 442 -19.08 -6.76 -13.87
N GLY A 443 -18.25 -6.16 -13.04
CA GLY A 443 -18.01 -4.73 -13.13
C GLY A 443 -16.83 -4.26 -12.32
N VAL A 444 -16.42 -3.04 -12.66
CA VAL A 444 -15.48 -2.25 -11.87
C VAL A 444 -16.26 -1.08 -11.30
N SER A 445 -16.11 -0.87 -9.99
CA SER A 445 -16.69 0.25 -9.27
C SER A 445 -15.59 1.07 -8.62
N ILE A 446 -15.72 2.38 -8.76
CA ILE A 446 -14.84 3.34 -8.12
C ILE A 446 -15.72 4.35 -7.43
N GLU A 447 -15.52 4.45 -6.13
CA GLU A 447 -16.20 5.40 -5.27
C GLU A 447 -15.13 6.29 -4.61
N ALA A 448 -15.17 7.58 -4.94
CA ALA A 448 -14.32 8.58 -4.32
C ALA A 448 -15.18 9.57 -3.54
N LYS A 449 -14.81 9.81 -2.28
CA LYS A 449 -15.49 10.72 -1.37
C LYS A 449 -14.49 11.71 -0.78
N VAL A 450 -14.96 12.92 -0.58
CA VAL A 450 -14.22 13.99 0.08
C VAL A 450 -14.99 14.36 1.33
N GLY A 451 -14.35 14.13 2.47
CA GLY A 451 -14.83 14.48 3.79
C GLY A 451 -14.11 15.71 4.36
N VAL A 452 -14.67 16.20 5.46
CA VAL A 452 -14.15 17.29 6.27
C VAL A 452 -14.43 16.97 7.73
N ASP A 453 -13.43 17.14 8.58
CA ASP A 453 -13.59 17.11 10.03
C ASP A 453 -12.93 18.36 10.62
N LEU A 454 -13.72 19.15 11.34
CA LEU A 454 -13.30 20.35 12.02
C LEU A 454 -13.69 20.24 13.50
N GLY A 455 -12.68 20.16 14.34
CA GLY A 455 -12.80 20.10 15.78
C GLY A 455 -12.13 21.29 16.46
N LEU A 456 -12.64 21.63 17.63
CA LEU A 456 -12.06 22.61 18.53
C LEU A 456 -12.09 22.04 19.95
N GLU A 457 -10.91 21.88 20.52
CA GLU A 457 -10.72 21.40 21.89
C GLU A 457 -10.12 22.52 22.74
N GLY A 458 -10.57 22.65 23.98
CA GLY A 458 -9.92 23.47 24.98
C GLY A 458 -9.71 22.69 26.26
N TRP A 459 -8.61 22.96 26.93
CA TRP A 459 -8.16 22.18 28.08
C TRP A 459 -7.48 23.07 29.11
N LYS A 460 -7.45 22.59 30.35
CA LYS A 460 -6.61 23.10 31.42
C LYS A 460 -5.72 21.97 31.91
N GLU A 461 -4.55 22.30 32.41
CA GLU A 461 -3.64 21.34 33.03
C GLU A 461 -3.47 21.70 34.49
N LEU A 462 -3.38 20.71 35.37
CA LEU A 462 -3.12 20.87 36.80
C LEU A 462 -2.22 19.72 37.26
N ASP A 463 -1.01 20.04 37.71
CA ASP A 463 0.04 19.14 38.18
C ASP A 463 0.39 18.00 37.21
N GLY A 464 0.32 18.29 35.89
CA GLY A 464 0.56 17.33 34.82
C GLY A 464 -0.69 16.59 34.34
N ASP A 465 -1.83 16.75 35.03
CA ASP A 465 -3.11 16.16 34.62
C ASP A 465 -3.90 17.15 33.75
N LYS A 466 -4.17 16.76 32.50
CA LYS A 466 -4.89 17.56 31.50
C LYS A 466 -6.39 17.29 31.57
N ASP A 467 -7.17 18.28 32.02
CA ASP A 467 -8.64 18.28 32.04
C ASP A 467 -9.20 18.99 30.80
N LYS A 468 -10.10 18.34 30.04
CA LYS A 468 -10.83 18.99 28.94
C LYS A 468 -11.86 19.99 29.48
N LEU A 469 -11.79 21.24 29.03
CA LEU A 469 -12.77 22.29 29.31
C LEU A 469 -13.96 22.21 28.33
N PHE A 470 -13.68 21.90 27.07
CA PHE A 470 -14.67 21.66 26.03
C PHE A 470 -14.03 20.89 24.86
N ASP A 471 -14.85 20.17 24.12
CA ASP A 471 -14.48 19.43 22.91
C ASP A 471 -15.69 19.51 21.97
N VAL A 472 -15.57 20.33 20.92
CA VAL A 472 -16.68 20.68 20.03
C VAL A 472 -16.30 20.33 18.61
N THR A 473 -17.04 19.40 18.01
CA THR A 473 -17.05 19.21 16.56
C THR A 473 -17.80 20.39 15.93
N LEU A 474 -17.07 21.28 15.26
CA LEU A 474 -17.64 22.47 14.64
C LEU A 474 -18.36 22.14 13.34
N PHE A 475 -17.75 21.25 12.55
CA PHE A 475 -18.34 20.76 11.31
C PHE A 475 -17.69 19.43 10.95
N LYS A 476 -18.51 18.40 10.74
CA LYS A 476 -18.06 17.11 10.25
C LYS A 476 -19.00 16.62 9.18
N LYS A 477 -18.42 16.25 8.04
CA LYS A 477 -19.15 15.57 6.98
C LYS A 477 -18.18 14.70 6.20
N ASP A 478 -18.31 13.39 6.38
CA ASP A 478 -17.40 12.40 5.78
C ASP A 478 -17.57 12.28 4.25
N ASP A 479 -18.70 12.76 3.72
CA ASP A 479 -19.09 12.73 2.30
C ASP A 479 -19.52 14.12 1.80
N LEU A 480 -18.80 15.17 2.18
CA LEU A 480 -19.07 16.54 1.76
C LEU A 480 -19.22 16.64 0.24
N TYR A 481 -18.38 15.94 -0.51
CA TYR A 481 -18.52 15.72 -1.94
C TYR A 481 -18.31 14.25 -2.27
N THR A 482 -19.22 13.67 -3.04
CA THR A 482 -19.08 12.32 -3.59
C THR A 482 -18.93 12.46 -5.09
N PHE A 483 -17.81 12.00 -5.64
CA PHE A 483 -17.64 11.93 -7.09
C PHE A 483 -18.71 11.01 -7.69
N PRO A 484 -19.17 11.26 -8.92
CA PRO A 484 -20.04 10.32 -9.61
C PRO A 484 -19.42 8.93 -9.55
N ARG A 485 -20.14 7.97 -8.96
CA ARG A 485 -19.67 6.58 -8.93
C ARG A 485 -19.45 6.14 -10.36
N ILE A 486 -18.19 5.85 -10.69
CA ILE A 486 -17.87 5.22 -11.95
C ILE A 486 -18.13 3.74 -11.71
N CYS A 487 -19.21 3.24 -12.31
CA CYS A 487 -19.49 1.81 -12.35
C CYS A 487 -19.56 1.38 -13.80
N LEU A 488 -18.52 0.69 -14.23
CA LEU A 488 -18.44 0.15 -15.57
C LEU A 488 -18.89 -1.31 -15.47
N SER A 489 -20.08 -1.60 -15.97
CA SER A 489 -20.46 -2.95 -16.33
C SER A 489 -19.52 -3.39 -17.43
N VAL A 490 -18.69 -4.37 -17.13
CA VAL A 490 -17.82 -4.97 -18.14
C VAL A 490 -18.49 -6.28 -18.55
N ASP A 491 -18.82 -6.44 -19.82
CA ASP A 491 -19.44 -7.68 -20.31
C ASP A 491 -18.45 -8.86 -20.24
N LYS A 492 -17.14 -8.55 -20.15
CA LYS A 492 -16.03 -9.46 -19.90
C LYS A 492 -14.97 -8.76 -19.02
N LEU A 493 -14.36 -9.50 -18.09
CA LEU A 493 -13.34 -9.02 -17.15
C LEU A 493 -12.13 -8.41 -17.88
N SER A 494 -11.37 -7.54 -17.21
CA SER A 494 -10.02 -7.20 -17.66
C SER A 494 -9.26 -8.51 -17.95
N PRO A 495 -8.86 -8.73 -19.20
CA PRO A 495 -8.24 -9.98 -19.60
C PRO A 495 -6.89 -10.12 -18.86
N GLY A 496 -6.86 -11.18 -18.06
CA GLY A 496 -6.02 -11.35 -16.87
C GLY A 496 -6.73 -12.29 -15.91
N TYR A 497 -8.07 -12.29 -15.95
CA TYR A 497 -8.84 -13.50 -15.63
C TYR A 497 -8.57 -14.56 -16.69
N CYS A 498 -8.02 -15.70 -16.27
CA CYS A 498 -8.12 -16.93 -17.04
C CYS A 498 -9.60 -17.28 -17.17
N TYR A 499 -10.24 -16.86 -18.27
CA TYR A 499 -11.43 -17.54 -18.75
C TYR A 499 -11.04 -19.00 -19.00
N ALA A 500 -11.80 -19.92 -18.42
CA ALA A 500 -12.03 -21.16 -19.13
C ALA A 500 -12.85 -20.79 -20.35
N GLU A 501 -12.25 -20.92 -21.53
CA GLU A 501 -13.08 -21.14 -22.71
C GLU A 501 -13.80 -22.47 -22.50
N GLU A 502 -15.09 -22.53 -22.85
CA GLU A 502 -15.74 -23.82 -23.07
C GLU A 502 -14.81 -24.65 -23.96
N ALA A 503 -14.56 -25.91 -23.58
CA ALA A 503 -13.71 -26.80 -24.37
C ALA A 503 -14.17 -26.74 -25.84
N ASP A 504 -13.29 -26.27 -26.73
CA ASP A 504 -13.56 -26.12 -28.17
C ASP A 504 -14.26 -27.39 -28.69
N GLU A 505 -15.58 -27.31 -28.95
CA GLU A 505 -16.41 -28.42 -29.43
C GLU A 505 -15.92 -29.00 -30.77
N ASP A 506 -15.06 -28.28 -31.48
CA ASP A 506 -14.56 -28.66 -32.81
C ASP A 506 -13.42 -29.69 -32.79
N TYR A 507 -12.81 -29.98 -31.64
CA TYR A 507 -11.83 -31.07 -31.56
C TYR A 507 -12.46 -32.46 -31.61
N ASP A 508 -13.78 -32.60 -31.40
CA ASP A 508 -14.43 -33.89 -31.10
C ASP A 508 -15.33 -34.47 -32.21
N LYS A 509 -15.30 -33.94 -33.44
CA LYS A 509 -15.98 -34.58 -34.58
C LYS A 509 -15.08 -35.59 -35.30
N THR A 510 -14.75 -36.68 -34.62
CA THR A 510 -14.44 -37.95 -35.31
C THR A 510 -15.74 -38.72 -35.50
N LYS A 511 -16.11 -38.91 -36.77
CA LYS A 511 -17.31 -39.62 -37.24
C LYS A 511 -17.51 -40.96 -36.51
N ASP A 512 -18.58 -41.06 -35.74
CA ASP A 512 -19.25 -42.32 -35.39
C ASP A 512 -20.77 -42.25 -35.72
N ASP A 513 -21.18 -41.32 -36.58
CA ASP A 513 -22.56 -41.22 -37.07
C ASP A 513 -22.71 -41.97 -38.40
N GLU A 514 -22.84 -43.29 -38.34
CA GLU A 514 -23.57 -44.04 -39.37
C GLU A 514 -24.83 -44.66 -38.75
N GLU A 515 -25.94 -44.42 -39.46
CA GLU A 515 -27.30 -44.97 -39.30
C GLU A 515 -28.23 -44.39 -38.22
N GLY A 516 -29.16 -43.53 -38.67
CA GLY A 516 -30.45 -43.34 -38.01
C GLY A 516 -31.11 -42.00 -38.25
N GLU A 517 -31.77 -41.82 -39.41
CA GLU A 517 -32.69 -40.71 -39.64
C GLU A 517 -33.73 -40.58 -38.51
N LEU A 518 -34.00 -39.35 -38.04
CA LEU A 518 -35.38 -38.96 -37.75
C LEU A 518 -35.63 -37.46 -37.88
N LYS A 519 -36.68 -37.20 -38.66
CA LYS A 519 -37.14 -35.93 -39.20
C LYS A 519 -37.70 -34.97 -38.15
N ARG A 520 -37.51 -33.69 -38.45
CA ARG A 520 -38.13 -32.49 -37.86
C ARG A 520 -39.60 -32.69 -37.44
N ARG A 521 -39.89 -32.47 -36.15
CA ARG A 521 -41.12 -31.80 -35.65
C ARG A 521 -40.82 -31.11 -34.31
N GLY A 522 -41.21 -29.85 -34.20
CA GLY A 522 -40.83 -28.95 -33.11
C GLY A 522 -41.33 -29.37 -31.74
N ARG A 523 -40.40 -29.44 -30.78
CA ARG A 523 -40.54 -29.20 -29.34
C ARG A 523 -39.12 -29.15 -28.76
N ALA A 524 -38.96 -28.37 -27.68
CA ALA A 524 -37.72 -28.06 -26.97
C ALA A 524 -36.61 -29.11 -27.16
N ILE A 525 -35.47 -28.66 -27.67
CA ILE A 525 -34.26 -29.47 -27.77
C ILE A 525 -33.83 -29.75 -26.32
N ALA A 526 -34.21 -30.92 -25.81
CA ALA A 526 -33.47 -31.57 -24.76
C ALA A 526 -32.08 -31.83 -25.33
N ILE A 527 -31.14 -30.96 -24.99
CA ILE A 527 -29.71 -31.13 -25.25
C ILE A 527 -29.36 -32.48 -24.62
N ARG A 528 -29.20 -33.51 -25.46
CA ARG A 528 -28.50 -34.71 -25.04
C ARG A 528 -27.10 -34.25 -24.70
N ASN A 529 -26.81 -34.22 -23.40
CA ASN A 529 -25.51 -33.97 -22.82
C ASN A 529 -24.49 -34.97 -23.38
N ILE A 530 -23.90 -34.67 -24.53
CA ILE A 530 -22.62 -35.26 -24.92
C ILE A 530 -21.57 -34.27 -24.42
N ARG A 531 -21.24 -34.40 -23.13
CA ARG A 531 -20.25 -33.58 -22.44
C ARG A 531 -18.85 -34.10 -22.77
N PHE A 532 -18.05 -33.31 -23.45
CA PHE A 532 -16.61 -33.53 -23.60
C PHE A 532 -15.86 -32.54 -22.72
N ASP A 533 -15.85 -32.85 -21.42
CA ASP A 533 -15.16 -32.08 -20.38
C ASP A 533 -13.81 -32.74 -20.07
N LEU A 534 -12.68 -32.03 -20.12
CA LEU A 534 -11.39 -32.57 -19.66
C LEU A 534 -11.41 -32.94 -18.17
N ALA A 535 -12.22 -32.28 -17.32
CA ALA A 535 -12.45 -32.68 -15.93
C ALA A 535 -13.13 -34.07 -15.83
N SER A 536 -13.89 -34.50 -16.84
CA SER A 536 -14.41 -35.87 -16.88
C SER A 536 -13.33 -36.93 -17.11
N ARG A 537 -12.11 -36.56 -17.57
CA ARG A 537 -10.95 -37.47 -17.68
C ARG A 537 -10.23 -37.63 -16.34
N GLN A 538 -10.54 -36.76 -15.38
CA GLN A 538 -9.89 -36.66 -14.08
C GLN A 538 -10.82 -37.00 -12.91
N ALA A 539 -12.10 -37.29 -13.19
CA ALA A 539 -13.08 -37.63 -12.16
C ALA A 539 -12.96 -39.11 -11.74
N PRO A 540 -12.96 -39.41 -10.43
CA PRO A 540 -13.04 -40.77 -9.94
C PRO A 540 -14.47 -41.31 -10.15
N GLY A 541 -14.71 -41.99 -11.27
CA GLY A 541 -15.99 -42.65 -11.54
C GLY A 541 -16.13 -43.26 -12.94
N ASP A 542 -16.29 -44.59 -13.01
CA ASP A 542 -16.78 -45.43 -14.12
C ASP A 542 -16.16 -45.37 -15.53
N ARG A 543 -15.21 -44.47 -15.83
CA ARG A 543 -14.59 -44.39 -17.17
C ARG A 543 -13.64 -45.58 -17.45
N LYS A 544 -13.91 -46.28 -18.55
CA LYS A 544 -13.12 -47.43 -19.05
C LYS A 544 -12.57 -47.08 -20.43
N TYR A 545 -11.27 -47.28 -20.62
CA TYR A 545 -10.64 -47.19 -21.93
C TYR A 545 -10.49 -48.57 -22.56
N TYR A 546 -10.40 -48.60 -23.89
CA TYR A 546 -10.27 -49.82 -24.68
C TYR A 546 -9.20 -49.59 -25.76
N ALA A 547 -8.46 -50.64 -26.12
CA ALA A 547 -7.60 -50.61 -27.30
C ALA A 547 -8.46 -50.39 -28.56
N LEU A 548 -7.93 -49.76 -29.60
CA LEU A 548 -8.71 -49.50 -30.83
C LEU A 548 -9.21 -50.78 -31.51
N CYS A 549 -8.48 -51.88 -31.33
CA CYS A 549 -8.85 -53.19 -31.87
C CYS A 549 -9.91 -53.94 -31.04
N ASP A 550 -10.22 -53.49 -29.81
CA ASP A 550 -11.24 -54.14 -28.97
C ASP A 550 -12.62 -53.52 -29.20
N SER A 551 -13.16 -53.76 -30.38
CA SER A 551 -14.51 -53.34 -30.77
C SER A 551 -15.60 -53.91 -29.85
N SER A 552 -15.34 -55.07 -29.22
CA SER A 552 -16.25 -55.71 -28.27
C SER A 552 -16.31 -55.01 -26.91
N LYS A 553 -15.32 -54.14 -26.62
CA LYS A 553 -15.17 -53.45 -25.33
C LYS A 553 -15.13 -54.41 -24.14
N ALA A 554 -14.62 -55.62 -24.34
CA ALA A 554 -14.55 -56.67 -23.33
C ALA A 554 -13.34 -56.52 -22.39
N ASN A 555 -12.27 -55.85 -22.84
CA ASN A 555 -11.01 -55.73 -22.12
C ASN A 555 -10.77 -54.27 -21.74
N THR A 556 -11.01 -53.96 -20.47
CA THR A 556 -10.98 -52.59 -19.95
C THR A 556 -9.59 -52.21 -19.48
N ILE A 557 -9.11 -51.04 -19.88
CA ILE A 557 -7.96 -50.36 -19.28
C ILE A 557 -8.51 -49.47 -18.15
N PRO A 558 -8.18 -49.75 -16.88
CA PRO A 558 -8.71 -49.00 -15.74
C PRO A 558 -8.04 -47.63 -15.63
N VAL A 559 -8.77 -46.65 -15.13
CA VAL A 559 -8.23 -45.34 -14.73
C VAL A 559 -8.01 -45.38 -13.23
N LEU A 560 -6.77 -45.14 -12.80
CA LEU A 560 -6.42 -45.11 -11.38
C LEU A 560 -6.57 -43.69 -10.82
N GLN A 561 -6.86 -43.61 -9.53
CA GLN A 561 -7.07 -42.34 -8.83
C GLN A 561 -5.76 -41.56 -8.69
N TYR A 562 -5.90 -40.24 -8.68
CA TYR A 562 -4.85 -39.25 -8.38
C TYR A 562 -5.52 -38.01 -7.78
N HIS A 563 -4.77 -37.19 -7.04
CA HIS A 563 -5.36 -36.01 -6.42
C HIS A 563 -5.51 -34.83 -7.39
N GLY A 564 -6.45 -33.94 -7.09
CA GLY A 564 -6.68 -32.70 -7.83
C GLY A 564 -5.59 -31.65 -7.60
N PRO A 565 -5.57 -30.58 -8.40
CA PRO A 565 -4.51 -29.56 -8.31
C PRO A 565 -4.51 -28.85 -6.95
N THR A 566 -5.68 -28.76 -6.32
CA THR A 566 -5.87 -28.21 -4.97
C THR A 566 -5.13 -29.00 -3.90
N GLU A 567 -5.14 -30.32 -3.98
CA GLU A 567 -4.46 -31.19 -3.03
C GLU A 567 -2.97 -31.32 -3.36
N LEU A 568 -2.62 -31.38 -4.65
CA LEU A 568 -1.23 -31.53 -5.08
C LEU A 568 -0.38 -30.29 -4.81
N LYS A 569 -0.97 -29.08 -4.79
CA LYS A 569 -0.21 -27.84 -4.52
C LYS A 569 0.44 -27.85 -3.13
N ASP A 570 -0.16 -28.53 -2.15
CA ASP A 570 0.33 -28.56 -0.77
C ASP A 570 1.53 -29.50 -0.60
N ASN A 571 1.75 -30.41 -1.56
CA ASN A 571 2.92 -31.27 -1.56
C ASN A 571 4.09 -30.58 -2.28
N VAL A 572 5.06 -30.08 -1.51
CA VAL A 572 6.24 -29.35 -2.03
C VAL A 572 7.08 -30.15 -3.01
N LYS A 573 7.03 -31.49 -3.01
CA LYS A 573 7.75 -32.31 -3.99
C LYS A 573 7.14 -32.26 -5.38
N ILE A 574 5.88 -31.85 -5.50
CA ILE A 574 5.18 -31.78 -6.78
C ILE A 574 5.49 -30.42 -7.41
N PRO A 575 6.09 -30.38 -8.62
CA PRO A 575 6.40 -29.13 -9.29
C PRO A 575 5.11 -28.43 -9.77
N ILE A 576 5.00 -27.13 -9.50
CA ILE A 576 3.98 -26.24 -10.08
C ILE A 576 4.67 -25.39 -11.13
N ILE A 577 4.12 -25.36 -12.34
CA ILE A 577 4.70 -24.58 -13.45
C ILE A 577 3.92 -23.29 -13.62
N VAL A 578 4.65 -22.18 -13.55
CA VAL A 578 4.12 -20.84 -13.71
C VAL A 578 4.79 -20.21 -14.94
N PRO A 579 4.05 -19.91 -16.02
CA PRO A 579 4.59 -19.13 -17.14
C PRO A 579 5.02 -17.73 -16.64
N GLU A 580 6.21 -17.25 -17.03
CA GLU A 580 6.76 -15.98 -16.54
C GLU A 580 6.00 -14.75 -17.07
N VAL A 581 5.41 -14.85 -18.26
CA VAL A 581 4.45 -13.87 -18.77
C VAL A 581 3.07 -14.51 -18.66
N PRO A 582 2.22 -14.07 -17.70
CA PRO A 582 0.81 -14.44 -17.74
C PRO A 582 0.28 -13.76 -18.99
N CYS A 583 0.10 -14.54 -20.07
CA CYS A 583 -0.44 -14.03 -21.32
C CYS A 583 -1.96 -14.15 -21.32
N PRO A 584 -2.74 -13.14 -20.88
CA PRO A 584 -4.15 -13.09 -21.19
C PRO A 584 -4.36 -12.88 -22.69
N ASP A 585 -5.50 -13.32 -23.22
CA ASP A 585 -5.77 -13.39 -24.66
C ASP A 585 -5.75 -12.04 -25.41
N ASN A 586 -5.40 -10.93 -24.76
CA ASN A 586 -5.32 -9.60 -25.36
C ASN A 586 -4.04 -8.83 -24.95
N SER A 587 -3.12 -9.44 -24.20
CA SER A 587 -1.94 -8.75 -23.66
C SER A 587 -1.06 -8.26 -24.79
N GLU A 588 -0.73 -6.97 -24.78
CA GLU A 588 0.10 -6.37 -25.82
C GLU A 588 1.57 -6.83 -25.71
N ASP A 589 2.00 -7.21 -24.49
CA ASP A 589 3.40 -7.52 -24.11
C ASP A 589 3.72 -9.03 -24.08
N CYS A 590 3.05 -9.83 -24.90
CA CYS A 590 3.26 -11.29 -24.89
C CYS A 590 4.34 -11.76 -25.85
N GLU A 591 5.54 -11.90 -25.31
CA GLU A 591 6.74 -12.35 -26.01
C GLU A 591 6.73 -13.88 -26.28
N PRO A 592 6.92 -14.32 -27.53
CA PRO A 592 7.00 -15.74 -27.87
C PRO A 592 8.06 -16.51 -27.08
N ASP A 593 9.17 -15.91 -26.69
CA ASP A 593 10.25 -16.55 -25.93
C ASP A 593 10.08 -16.53 -24.41
N THR A 594 8.87 -16.26 -23.91
CA THR A 594 8.51 -16.34 -22.49
C THR A 594 9.08 -17.60 -21.82
N SER A 595 9.70 -17.43 -20.64
CA SER A 595 10.25 -18.51 -19.83
C SER A 595 9.20 -19.10 -18.86
N ILE A 596 9.57 -20.15 -18.14
CA ILE A 596 8.73 -20.79 -17.13
C ILE A 596 9.46 -20.81 -15.79
N THR A 597 8.73 -20.56 -14.72
CA THR A 597 9.19 -20.74 -13.35
C THR A 597 8.61 -22.04 -12.78
N ILE A 598 9.42 -22.77 -12.05
CA ILE A 598 9.02 -24.00 -11.35
C ILE A 598 8.99 -23.71 -9.85
N LEU A 599 7.85 -23.95 -9.21
CA LEU A 599 7.73 -23.98 -7.76
C LEU A 599 7.82 -25.44 -7.27
N GLN A 600 8.90 -25.79 -6.58
CA GLN A 600 9.17 -27.09 -5.97
C GLN A 600 10.19 -26.99 -4.81
N GLY A 601 10.01 -27.81 -3.79
CA GLY A 601 10.98 -27.99 -2.71
C GLY A 601 10.82 -26.94 -1.61
N ASP A 602 11.67 -25.92 -1.62
CA ASP A 602 11.74 -24.92 -0.54
C ASP A 602 10.76 -23.75 -0.71
N ASP A 603 9.96 -23.74 -1.78
CA ASP A 603 8.96 -22.69 -2.01
C ASP A 603 7.90 -22.66 -0.91
N THR A 604 7.54 -21.45 -0.51
CA THR A 604 6.61 -21.21 0.59
C THR A 604 5.18 -21.59 0.22
N ALA A 605 4.37 -21.87 1.23
CA ALA A 605 2.92 -22.08 1.05
C ALA A 605 2.25 -20.89 0.33
N ASP A 606 2.78 -19.67 0.53
CA ASP A 606 2.29 -18.44 -0.10
C ASP A 606 2.59 -18.41 -1.61
N GLU A 607 3.79 -18.83 -2.03
CA GLU A 607 4.15 -18.92 -3.45
C GLU A 607 3.33 -19.99 -4.19
N ARG A 608 3.04 -21.10 -3.52
CA ARG A 608 2.27 -22.23 -4.06
C ARG A 608 0.75 -21.99 -4.05
N ALA A 609 0.28 -20.97 -3.33
CA ALA A 609 -1.13 -20.58 -3.26
C ALA A 609 -1.69 -20.01 -4.58
N ILE A 610 -0.83 -19.71 -5.56
CA ILE A 610 -1.22 -19.33 -6.93
C ILE A 610 -2.13 -20.38 -7.60
N VAL A 611 -2.03 -21.65 -7.17
CA VAL A 611 -2.95 -22.72 -7.51
C VAL A 611 -4.24 -22.55 -6.70
N GLN A 612 -5.20 -21.85 -7.31
CA GLN A 612 -6.52 -21.61 -6.74
C GLN A 612 -7.29 -22.92 -6.58
N THR A 613 -8.00 -23.06 -5.46
CA THR A 613 -8.89 -24.20 -5.21
C THR A 613 -10.10 -24.13 -6.14
N ASP A 614 -10.46 -25.26 -6.77
CA ASP A 614 -11.62 -25.36 -7.68
C ASP A 614 -12.84 -24.57 -7.14
N ASN A 615 -13.34 -23.65 -7.99
CA ASN A 615 -14.58 -22.88 -7.95
C ASN A 615 -15.47 -23.02 -6.71
N ALA A 616 -15.62 -21.92 -5.97
CA ALA A 616 -16.65 -21.75 -4.93
C ALA A 616 -18.10 -21.96 -5.43
N ASP A 617 -18.32 -22.13 -6.75
CA ASP A 617 -19.64 -22.13 -7.39
C ASP A 617 -20.06 -23.47 -8.05
N GLY A 618 -19.30 -24.56 -7.91
CA GLY A 618 -19.73 -25.89 -8.38
C GLY A 618 -19.81 -26.06 -9.91
N ASP A 619 -19.16 -25.19 -10.69
CA ASP A 619 -19.06 -25.28 -12.14
C ASP A 619 -17.72 -25.91 -12.57
N TYR A 620 -17.73 -27.20 -12.90
CA TYR A 620 -16.54 -27.98 -13.27
C TYR A 620 -15.93 -27.59 -14.63
N THR A 621 -16.59 -26.72 -15.41
CA THR A 621 -16.10 -26.27 -16.71
C THR A 621 -15.02 -25.17 -16.62
N LYS A 622 -14.77 -24.61 -15.43
CA LYS A 622 -13.93 -23.42 -15.21
C LYS A 622 -12.62 -23.65 -14.47
N ARG A 623 -11.91 -24.76 -14.74
CA ARG A 623 -10.62 -25.06 -14.09
C ARG A 623 -9.49 -24.19 -14.63
N LYS A 624 -8.84 -23.41 -13.76
CA LYS A 624 -7.66 -22.57 -14.11
C LYS A 624 -6.36 -23.38 -14.11
N TRP A 625 -6.29 -24.36 -13.22
CA TRP A 625 -5.14 -25.24 -13.02
C TRP A 625 -5.54 -26.69 -13.29
N ALA A 626 -4.61 -27.47 -13.80
CA ALA A 626 -4.78 -28.89 -14.01
C ALA A 626 -3.75 -29.66 -13.19
N THR A 627 -4.22 -30.73 -12.56
CA THR A 627 -3.33 -31.84 -12.24
C THR A 627 -2.82 -32.40 -13.55
N GLU A 628 -1.50 -32.43 -13.66
CA GLU A 628 -0.83 -32.80 -14.86
C GLU A 628 -0.07 -34.11 -14.70
N HIS A 629 -0.36 -35.05 -15.60
CA HIS A 629 0.50 -36.20 -15.78
C HIS A 629 1.71 -35.74 -16.58
N ILE A 630 2.93 -35.93 -16.07
CA ILE A 630 4.13 -35.48 -16.79
C ILE A 630 4.21 -36.15 -18.17
N TYR A 631 3.60 -37.32 -18.30
CA TYR A 631 3.44 -38.02 -19.54
C TYR A 631 2.17 -37.71 -20.32
N GLU A 632 2.17 -38.05 -21.60
CA GLU A 632 1.13 -37.62 -22.53
C GLU A 632 0.33 -38.71 -23.22
N ALA A 633 -0.81 -38.26 -23.75
CA ALA A 633 -1.82 -39.07 -24.44
C ALA A 633 -2.37 -40.22 -23.58
N ASN A 634 -3.20 -41.06 -24.18
CA ASN A 634 -3.57 -42.33 -23.56
C ASN A 634 -2.39 -43.32 -23.72
N TRP A 635 -1.26 -43.04 -23.07
CA TRP A 635 0.04 -43.71 -23.31
C TRP A 635 -0.09 -45.23 -23.46
N ILE A 636 -0.64 -45.91 -22.46
CA ILE A 636 -0.80 -47.38 -22.48
C ILE A 636 -1.65 -47.83 -23.67
N ARG A 637 -2.77 -47.15 -23.95
CA ARG A 637 -3.61 -47.44 -25.12
C ARG A 637 -2.85 -47.21 -26.43
N GLY A 638 -2.13 -46.10 -26.56
CA GLY A 638 -1.33 -45.78 -27.75
C GLY A 638 -0.23 -46.81 -28.01
N TYR A 639 0.38 -47.33 -26.94
CA TYR A 639 1.33 -48.42 -27.02
C TYR A 639 0.69 -49.74 -27.49
N LEU A 640 -0.50 -50.10 -26.98
CA LEU A 640 -1.24 -51.27 -27.49
C LEU A 640 -1.62 -51.11 -28.96
N ASP A 641 -2.04 -49.90 -29.36
CA ASP A 641 -2.37 -49.59 -30.75
C ASP A 641 -1.12 -49.68 -31.65
N PHE A 642 0.05 -49.26 -31.14
CA PHE A 642 1.34 -49.43 -31.81
C PHE A 642 1.72 -50.90 -31.97
N LEU A 643 1.57 -51.71 -30.93
CA LEU A 643 1.79 -53.17 -30.99
C LEU A 643 0.86 -53.83 -32.01
N GLN A 644 -0.43 -53.46 -32.01
CA GLN A 644 -1.40 -53.97 -32.97
C GLN A 644 -0.98 -53.65 -34.41
N LYS A 645 -0.53 -52.42 -34.69
CA LYS A 645 0.02 -52.06 -36.00
C LYS A 645 1.23 -52.92 -36.36
N LYS A 646 2.15 -53.15 -35.42
CA LYS A 646 3.32 -54.02 -35.65
C LYS A 646 2.94 -55.47 -35.95
N PHE A 647 1.93 -56.00 -35.27
CA PHE A 647 1.49 -57.38 -35.46
C PHE A 647 0.61 -57.57 -36.69
N ASN A 648 -0.05 -56.49 -37.17
CA ASN A 648 -1.06 -56.55 -38.21
C ASN A 648 -0.77 -55.63 -39.41
N ASN A 649 0.48 -55.64 -39.92
CA ASN A 649 0.90 -54.92 -41.14
C ASN A 649 0.47 -53.45 -41.21
N GLY A 650 0.54 -52.73 -40.08
CA GLY A 650 0.22 -51.31 -39.98
C GLY A 650 -1.23 -50.98 -39.62
N ASN A 651 -2.12 -51.97 -39.44
CA ASN A 651 -3.52 -51.74 -39.08
C ASN A 651 -3.76 -51.79 -37.56
N ALA A 652 -4.16 -50.66 -36.97
CA ALA A 652 -4.52 -50.55 -35.54
C ALA A 652 -5.97 -50.97 -35.23
N GLY A 653 -6.84 -51.06 -36.24
CA GLY A 653 -8.26 -51.42 -36.07
C GLY A 653 -8.55 -52.88 -36.39
N GLY A 654 -9.81 -53.28 -36.25
CA GLY A 654 -10.24 -54.68 -36.43
C GLY A 654 -10.00 -55.53 -35.18
N THR A 655 -10.06 -56.86 -35.29
CA THR A 655 -9.88 -57.76 -34.14
C THR A 655 -8.47 -57.68 -33.56
N CYS A 656 -8.34 -57.50 -32.24
CA CYS A 656 -7.04 -57.49 -31.57
C CYS A 656 -6.27 -58.80 -31.79
N ASP A 657 -4.95 -58.69 -31.96
CA ASP A 657 -4.05 -59.83 -31.93
C ASP A 657 -4.19 -60.56 -30.57
N ALA A 658 -4.23 -61.89 -30.62
CA ALA A 658 -4.44 -62.72 -29.44
C ALA A 658 -3.37 -62.50 -28.35
N ALA A 659 -2.14 -62.14 -28.72
CA ALA A 659 -1.09 -61.82 -27.75
C ALA A 659 -1.37 -60.51 -27.00
N ILE A 660 -2.01 -59.53 -27.63
CA ILE A 660 -2.42 -58.30 -26.94
C ILE A 660 -3.46 -58.63 -25.86
N ILE A 661 -4.48 -59.41 -26.21
CA ILE A 661 -5.55 -59.74 -25.27
C ILE A 661 -5.05 -60.70 -24.17
N ASN A 662 -4.36 -61.78 -24.55
CA ASN A 662 -3.97 -62.81 -23.58
C ASN A 662 -2.87 -62.29 -22.65
N SER A 663 -1.78 -61.73 -23.18
CA SER A 663 -0.64 -61.33 -22.36
C SER A 663 -0.95 -60.13 -21.45
N PHE A 664 -1.65 -59.12 -21.95
CA PHE A 664 -1.87 -57.89 -21.18
C PHE A 664 -3.07 -57.98 -20.23
N PHE A 665 -4.17 -58.63 -20.64
CA PHE A 665 -5.44 -58.59 -19.90
C PHE A 665 -5.79 -59.87 -19.14
N LYS A 666 -5.13 -61.01 -19.42
CA LYS A 666 -5.47 -62.30 -18.78
C LYS A 666 -4.37 -62.90 -17.93
N VAL A 667 -3.11 -62.63 -18.23
CA VAL A 667 -1.99 -63.21 -17.48
C VAL A 667 -1.78 -62.44 -16.18
N LYS A 668 -1.68 -63.19 -15.07
CA LYS A 668 -1.34 -62.63 -13.77
C LYS A 668 0.16 -62.26 -13.73
N PRO A 669 0.49 -61.01 -13.41
CA PRO A 669 1.88 -60.56 -13.28
C PRO A 669 2.64 -61.31 -12.17
N VAL A 670 3.91 -61.67 -12.40
CA VAL A 670 4.84 -62.20 -11.37
C VAL A 670 6.22 -61.53 -11.47
N ASN A 671 6.91 -61.38 -10.33
CA ASN A 671 8.29 -60.87 -10.24
C ASN A 671 8.50 -59.48 -10.89
N MET A 672 7.61 -58.52 -10.64
CA MET A 672 7.76 -57.12 -11.09
C MET A 672 7.69 -56.10 -9.96
N PRO A 673 8.26 -54.90 -10.16
CA PRO A 673 8.04 -53.79 -9.26
C PRO A 673 6.61 -53.25 -9.33
N HIS A 674 6.02 -52.92 -8.18
CA HIS A 674 4.79 -52.12 -8.09
C HIS A 674 4.89 -51.15 -6.90
N PRO A 675 4.13 -50.04 -6.88
CA PRO A 675 4.13 -49.12 -5.76
C PRO A 675 3.77 -49.86 -4.45
N PRO A 676 4.53 -49.69 -3.34
CA PRO A 676 4.34 -50.47 -2.11
C PRO A 676 2.93 -50.36 -1.50
N GLN A 677 2.28 -49.21 -1.69
CA GLN A 677 0.94 -48.92 -1.15
C GLN A 677 -0.19 -49.36 -2.09
N ALA A 678 0.12 -49.77 -3.33
CA ALA A 678 -0.86 -50.28 -4.27
C ALA A 678 -1.13 -51.77 -4.03
N SER A 679 -2.37 -52.23 -4.32
CA SER A 679 -2.69 -53.65 -4.32
C SER A 679 -1.90 -54.39 -5.40
N ALA A 680 -1.61 -55.68 -5.16
CA ALA A 680 -0.95 -56.51 -6.16
C ALA A 680 -1.78 -56.54 -7.47
N PRO A 681 -1.16 -56.28 -8.64
CA PRO A 681 -1.88 -56.22 -9.89
C PRO A 681 -2.33 -57.63 -10.33
N GLU A 682 -3.59 -57.75 -10.77
CA GLU A 682 -4.14 -59.01 -11.30
C GLU A 682 -3.86 -59.22 -12.79
N THR A 683 -3.45 -58.16 -13.52
CA THR A 683 -3.15 -58.19 -14.96
C THR A 683 -1.96 -57.29 -15.27
N TYR A 684 -1.25 -57.55 -16.38
CA TYR A 684 -0.16 -56.68 -16.83
C TYR A 684 -0.65 -55.27 -17.17
N ILE A 685 -1.90 -55.09 -17.63
CA ILE A 685 -2.51 -53.76 -17.77
C ILE A 685 -2.61 -53.04 -16.43
N MET A 686 -3.06 -53.71 -15.37
CA MET A 686 -3.11 -53.09 -14.05
C MET A 686 -1.71 -52.72 -13.56
N ALA A 687 -0.73 -53.61 -13.75
CA ALA A 687 0.66 -53.35 -13.38
C ALA A 687 1.24 -52.13 -14.12
N LEU A 688 0.95 -52.00 -15.42
CA LEU A 688 1.34 -50.83 -16.22
C LEU A 688 0.66 -49.56 -15.73
N MET A 689 -0.65 -49.60 -15.47
CA MET A 689 -1.41 -48.43 -14.98
C MET A 689 -0.91 -47.97 -13.60
N GLN A 690 -0.51 -48.88 -12.72
CA GLN A 690 0.10 -48.55 -11.43
C GLN A 690 1.46 -47.85 -11.57
N GLN A 691 2.14 -47.98 -12.72
CA GLN A 691 3.37 -47.25 -13.03
C GLN A 691 3.14 -45.87 -13.66
N MET A 692 1.89 -45.46 -13.83
CA MET A 692 1.55 -44.11 -14.28
C MET A 692 1.50 -43.15 -13.09
N GLY A 693 1.02 -41.92 -13.29
CA GLY A 693 0.79 -40.96 -12.21
C GLY A 693 -0.53 -41.26 -11.51
N THR A 694 -0.43 -41.60 -10.24
CA THR A 694 -1.51 -42.04 -9.36
C THR A 694 -1.30 -41.43 -7.98
N ILE A 695 -2.24 -41.62 -7.05
CA ILE A 695 -2.05 -41.26 -5.63
C ILE A 695 -0.80 -41.87 -4.99
N TYR A 696 -0.19 -42.91 -5.58
CA TYR A 696 1.01 -43.56 -5.05
C TYR A 696 2.32 -43.07 -5.68
N THR A 697 2.24 -42.35 -6.79
CA THR A 697 3.37 -42.05 -7.68
C THR A 697 3.40 -40.58 -8.13
N GLU A 698 2.49 -39.76 -7.59
CA GLU A 698 2.32 -38.35 -7.93
C GLU A 698 3.55 -37.49 -7.63
N GLU A 699 4.30 -37.77 -6.57
CA GLU A 699 5.51 -37.02 -6.22
C GLU A 699 6.59 -37.06 -7.31
N GLU A 700 6.65 -38.14 -8.09
CA GLU A 700 7.68 -38.35 -9.11
C GLU A 700 7.15 -38.19 -10.54
N ARG A 701 5.84 -38.36 -10.76
CA ARG A 701 5.26 -38.52 -12.11
C ARG A 701 4.20 -37.48 -12.46
N MET A 702 3.92 -36.55 -11.56
CA MET A 702 2.87 -35.55 -11.73
C MET A 702 3.39 -34.14 -11.46
N ALA A 703 2.68 -33.17 -12.01
CA ALA A 703 2.94 -31.76 -11.87
C ALA A 703 1.61 -31.01 -11.75
N VAL A 704 1.67 -29.70 -11.49
CA VAL A 704 0.52 -28.81 -11.60
C VAL A 704 0.83 -27.75 -12.65
N LEU A 705 0.01 -27.65 -13.67
CA LEU A 705 0.21 -26.79 -14.84
C LEU A 705 -1.09 -26.03 -15.13
N PRO A 706 -1.07 -24.80 -15.67
CA PRO A 706 -2.30 -24.13 -16.05
C PRO A 706 -3.04 -24.92 -17.14
N MET A 707 -4.37 -24.91 -17.09
CA MET A 707 -5.22 -25.76 -17.93
C MET A 707 -4.97 -25.55 -19.44
N LYS A 708 -4.70 -24.31 -19.87
CA LYS A 708 -4.43 -23.99 -21.29
C LYS A 708 -3.15 -24.68 -21.79
N GLN A 709 -2.08 -24.64 -21.00
CA GLN A 709 -0.81 -25.29 -21.33
C GLN A 709 -0.94 -26.81 -21.31
N ASN A 710 -1.75 -27.36 -20.39
CA ASN A 710 -2.08 -28.79 -20.39
C ASN A 710 -2.84 -29.20 -21.67
N ASN A 711 -3.87 -28.45 -22.06
CA ASN A 711 -4.60 -28.72 -23.30
C ASN A 711 -3.71 -28.65 -24.54
N LEU A 712 -2.80 -27.67 -24.59
CA LEU A 712 -1.81 -27.54 -25.66
C LEU A 712 -0.88 -28.75 -25.69
N LYS A 713 -0.36 -29.16 -24.53
CA LYS A 713 0.48 -30.34 -24.41
C LYS A 713 -0.25 -31.58 -24.92
N PHE A 714 -1.49 -31.83 -24.48
CA PHE A 714 -2.31 -32.90 -25.03
C PHE A 714 -2.44 -32.83 -26.56
N ALA A 715 -2.67 -31.64 -27.12
CA ALA A 715 -2.79 -31.43 -28.56
C ALA A 715 -1.48 -31.71 -29.32
N MET A 716 -0.30 -31.52 -28.71
CA MET A 716 1.00 -31.87 -29.29
C MET A 716 1.14 -33.39 -29.51
N PHE A 717 0.54 -34.20 -28.64
CA PHE A 717 0.70 -35.66 -28.60
C PHE A 717 -0.52 -36.46 -29.07
N ALA A 718 -1.61 -35.81 -29.50
CA ALA A 718 -2.84 -36.49 -29.95
C ALA A 718 -2.70 -37.25 -31.29
N ASP A 719 -3.49 -38.33 -31.49
CA ASP A 719 -3.50 -39.16 -32.70
C ASP A 719 -3.93 -38.38 -33.97
N ARG A 720 -3.16 -38.54 -35.05
CA ARG A 720 -2.99 -37.57 -36.16
C ARG A 720 -3.77 -37.89 -37.42
N LYS A 721 -4.93 -38.56 -37.30
CA LYS A 721 -5.72 -38.98 -38.48
C LYS A 721 -6.28 -37.81 -39.32
N LYS A 722 -6.15 -36.54 -38.88
CA LYS A 722 -6.38 -35.31 -39.66
C LYS A 722 -5.43 -34.20 -39.18
N PRO A 723 -4.97 -33.28 -40.06
CA PRO A 723 -4.19 -32.11 -39.62
C PRO A 723 -5.11 -31.21 -38.79
N LYS A 724 -5.02 -31.33 -37.46
CA LYS A 724 -5.65 -30.39 -36.54
C LYS A 724 -4.69 -29.21 -36.33
N ASN A 725 -5.21 -28.06 -35.92
CA ASN A 725 -4.37 -26.97 -35.44
C ASN A 725 -4.06 -27.22 -33.96
N LEU A 726 -2.90 -26.77 -33.45
CA LEU A 726 -2.65 -26.67 -32.00
C LEU A 726 -3.58 -25.64 -31.34
N ILE A 727 -3.98 -24.61 -32.08
CA ILE A 727 -4.89 -23.55 -31.66
C ILE A 727 -5.90 -23.37 -32.79
N THR A 728 -7.15 -23.78 -32.58
CA THR A 728 -8.18 -23.83 -33.64
C THR A 728 -8.53 -22.47 -34.22
N TRP A 729 -8.51 -21.44 -33.37
CA TRP A 729 -8.88 -20.08 -33.72
C TRP A 729 -7.75 -19.26 -34.35
N PHE A 730 -6.50 -19.74 -34.34
CA PHE A 730 -5.33 -18.93 -34.70
C PHE A 730 -5.46 -18.26 -36.08
N LYS A 731 -5.95 -19.03 -37.06
CA LYS A 731 -6.14 -18.61 -38.46
C LYS A 731 -7.59 -18.21 -38.79
N LYS A 732 -8.51 -18.19 -37.83
CA LYS A 732 -9.89 -17.75 -38.07
C LYS A 732 -9.89 -16.23 -38.28
N GLY A 733 -10.70 -15.75 -39.23
CA GLY A 733 -10.95 -14.31 -39.40
C GLY A 733 -11.76 -13.76 -38.22
N ALA A 734 -11.73 -12.45 -37.98
CA ALA A 734 -12.54 -11.82 -36.95
C ALA A 734 -14.03 -12.14 -37.18
N HIS A 735 -14.61 -13.00 -36.35
CA HIS A 735 -16.05 -13.24 -36.35
C HIS A 735 -16.73 -12.16 -35.50
N GLN A 736 -17.92 -11.73 -35.90
CA GLN A 736 -18.71 -10.73 -35.16
C GLN A 736 -18.94 -11.20 -33.71
N GLY A 737 -18.16 -10.67 -32.77
CA GLY A 737 -18.25 -10.96 -31.33
C GLY A 737 -16.94 -11.36 -30.64
N ASP A 738 -15.95 -11.87 -31.39
CA ASP A 738 -14.60 -12.17 -30.89
C ASP A 738 -13.56 -11.48 -31.76
N THR A 739 -12.94 -10.42 -31.23
CA THR A 739 -11.81 -9.75 -31.89
C THR A 739 -10.55 -10.60 -31.66
N ILE A 740 -10.27 -11.54 -32.55
CA ILE A 740 -8.96 -12.21 -32.60
C ILE A 740 -7.93 -11.15 -33.02
N THR A 741 -7.22 -10.60 -32.04
CA THR A 741 -6.18 -9.56 -32.23
C THR A 741 -4.81 -10.19 -32.51
N HIS A 742 -3.86 -9.40 -32.99
CA HIS A 742 -2.49 -9.87 -33.22
C HIS A 742 -1.77 -10.18 -31.91
N HIS A 743 -2.06 -9.41 -30.86
CA HIS A 743 -1.68 -9.71 -29.47
C HIS A 743 -2.23 -11.05 -28.97
N ARG A 744 -3.47 -11.42 -29.32
CA ARG A 744 -4.01 -12.75 -29.01
C ARG A 744 -3.20 -13.86 -29.68
N ARG A 745 -2.76 -13.63 -30.92
CA ARG A 745 -1.94 -14.58 -31.68
C ARG A 745 -0.52 -14.69 -31.12
N SER A 746 0.12 -13.58 -30.72
CA SER A 746 1.44 -13.62 -30.04
C SER A 746 1.35 -14.38 -28.70
N CYS A 747 0.30 -14.15 -27.91
CA CYS A 747 0.00 -14.95 -26.71
C CYS A 747 -0.14 -16.45 -27.02
N GLY A 748 -0.73 -16.79 -28.17
CA GLY A 748 -0.83 -18.16 -28.65
C GLY A 748 0.53 -18.79 -28.91
N LEU A 749 1.45 -18.05 -29.57
CA LEU A 749 2.84 -18.49 -29.78
C LEU A 749 3.57 -18.69 -28.45
N ALA A 750 3.50 -17.69 -27.55
CA ALA A 750 4.13 -17.73 -26.23
C ALA A 750 3.69 -18.94 -25.39
N ARG A 751 2.41 -19.32 -25.44
CA ARG A 751 1.90 -20.50 -24.74
C ARG A 751 2.43 -21.81 -25.32
N ILE A 752 2.55 -21.92 -26.64
CA ILE A 752 3.14 -23.11 -27.28
C ILE A 752 4.62 -23.24 -26.86
N VAL A 753 5.36 -22.13 -26.86
CA VAL A 753 6.76 -22.09 -26.43
C VAL A 753 6.91 -22.46 -24.96
N ALA A 754 6.08 -21.88 -24.08
CA ALA A 754 6.07 -22.22 -22.65
C ALA A 754 5.78 -23.72 -22.43
N THR A 755 4.87 -24.31 -23.20
CA THR A 755 4.62 -25.77 -23.15
C THR A 755 5.83 -26.57 -23.65
N CYS A 756 6.53 -26.15 -24.71
CA CYS A 756 7.76 -26.82 -25.13
C CYS A 756 8.87 -26.73 -24.06
N LYS A 757 9.04 -25.56 -23.44
CA LYS A 757 9.99 -25.36 -22.35
C LYS A 757 9.65 -26.21 -21.13
N TYR A 758 8.36 -26.34 -20.81
CA TYR A 758 7.86 -27.24 -19.78
C TYR A 758 8.32 -28.69 -20.02
N MET A 759 8.15 -29.19 -21.23
CA MET A 759 8.61 -30.55 -21.60
C MET A 759 10.13 -30.71 -21.51
N ASN A 760 10.88 -29.62 -21.63
CA ASN A 760 12.33 -29.63 -21.59
C ASN A 760 12.93 -29.36 -20.20
N GLU A 761 12.11 -29.00 -19.23
CA GLU A 761 12.57 -28.69 -17.88
C GLU A 761 13.16 -29.94 -17.20
N PRO A 762 14.37 -29.89 -16.58
CA PRO A 762 15.01 -31.04 -15.97
C PRO A 762 14.12 -31.86 -15.01
N VAL A 763 13.38 -31.21 -14.10
CA VAL A 763 12.51 -31.95 -13.16
C VAL A 763 11.40 -32.71 -13.89
N ILE A 764 10.84 -32.10 -14.94
CA ILE A 764 9.77 -32.70 -15.75
C ILE A 764 10.31 -33.85 -16.59
N ARG A 765 11.47 -33.69 -17.22
CA ARG A 765 12.14 -34.77 -17.94
C ARG A 765 12.50 -35.94 -17.03
N ASN A 766 12.94 -35.67 -15.81
CA ASN A 766 13.25 -36.72 -14.83
C ASN A 766 12.00 -37.51 -14.44
N GLY A 767 10.87 -36.84 -14.21
CA GLY A 767 9.58 -37.50 -13.94
C GLY A 767 9.05 -38.31 -15.12
N LEU A 768 9.27 -37.83 -16.35
CA LEU A 768 8.98 -38.58 -17.56
C LEU A 768 9.82 -39.86 -17.63
N VAL A 769 11.13 -39.75 -17.42
CA VAL A 769 12.05 -40.90 -17.38
C VAL A 769 11.69 -41.89 -16.28
N ALA A 770 11.29 -41.41 -15.10
CA ALA A 770 10.82 -42.27 -14.00
C ALA A 770 9.57 -43.08 -14.39
N THR A 771 8.66 -42.46 -15.15
CA THR A 771 7.47 -43.15 -15.71
C THR A 771 7.87 -44.20 -16.74
N ILE A 772 8.78 -43.87 -17.66
CA ILE A 772 9.28 -44.81 -18.69
C ILE A 772 9.94 -46.02 -18.04
N LYS A 773 10.86 -45.80 -17.09
CA LYS A 773 11.55 -46.88 -16.38
C LYS A 773 10.59 -47.80 -15.63
N GLY A 774 9.57 -47.20 -15.00
CA GLY A 774 8.51 -47.95 -14.33
C GLY A 774 7.79 -48.89 -15.30
N VAL A 775 7.35 -48.36 -16.44
CA VAL A 775 6.66 -49.14 -17.49
C VAL A 775 7.57 -50.21 -18.10
N GLU A 776 8.80 -49.86 -18.47
CA GLU A 776 9.76 -50.79 -19.07
C GLU A 776 10.13 -51.93 -18.13
N ALA A 777 10.16 -51.71 -16.81
CA ALA A 777 10.38 -52.78 -15.83
C ALA A 777 9.22 -53.79 -15.79
N ILE A 778 7.97 -53.34 -15.98
CA ILE A 778 6.82 -54.25 -16.10
C ILE A 778 6.92 -55.05 -17.40
N LEU A 779 7.26 -54.39 -18.51
CA LEU A 779 7.38 -55.05 -19.81
C LEU A 779 8.56 -56.03 -19.84
N GLU A 780 9.65 -55.75 -19.12
CA GLU A 780 10.76 -56.67 -18.92
C GLU A 780 10.34 -57.94 -18.16
N ALA A 781 9.55 -57.79 -17.10
CA ALA A 781 9.00 -58.94 -16.40
C ALA A 781 8.07 -59.75 -17.33
N MET A 782 7.31 -59.06 -18.18
CA MET A 782 6.44 -59.70 -19.17
C MET A 782 7.22 -60.48 -20.25
N ASP A 783 8.32 -59.91 -20.75
CA ASP A 783 9.23 -60.55 -21.72
C ASP A 783 9.86 -61.84 -21.16
N ASN A 784 10.02 -61.93 -19.84
CA ASN A 784 10.57 -63.08 -19.14
C ASN A 784 9.51 -64.08 -18.63
N HIS A 785 8.22 -63.79 -18.79
CA HIS A 785 7.15 -64.63 -18.28
C HIS A 785 6.64 -65.61 -19.33
N ASP A 786 6.70 -66.92 -19.05
CA ASP A 786 6.39 -67.97 -20.03
C ASP A 786 4.98 -67.85 -20.65
N ASP A 787 3.97 -67.47 -19.86
CA ASP A 787 2.59 -67.34 -20.35
C ASP A 787 2.28 -65.99 -21.01
N ALA A 788 3.15 -64.99 -20.86
CA ALA A 788 2.93 -63.64 -21.39
C ALA A 788 3.86 -63.27 -22.56
N LYS A 789 5.04 -63.89 -22.65
CA LYS A 789 6.04 -63.59 -23.67
C LYS A 789 5.58 -63.97 -25.06
N ARG A 790 6.08 -63.27 -26.07
CA ARG A 790 5.90 -63.60 -27.49
C ARG A 790 7.24 -64.00 -28.09
N ALA A 791 7.27 -65.13 -28.79
CA ALA A 791 8.51 -65.62 -29.40
C ALA A 791 9.09 -64.58 -30.39
N ASN A 792 10.41 -64.35 -30.31
CA ASN A 792 11.15 -63.40 -31.14
C ASN A 792 10.65 -61.95 -31.07
N PHE A 793 10.03 -61.55 -29.97
CA PHE A 793 9.54 -60.20 -29.75
C PHE A 793 9.81 -59.75 -28.31
N SER A 794 10.24 -58.50 -28.15
CA SER A 794 10.37 -57.87 -26.83
C SER A 794 9.40 -56.71 -26.75
N PHE A 795 8.47 -56.79 -25.81
CA PHE A 795 7.56 -55.71 -25.48
C PHE A 795 8.33 -54.51 -24.92
N LYS A 796 9.38 -54.72 -24.11
CA LYS A 796 10.23 -53.60 -23.65
C LYS A 796 10.88 -52.85 -24.82
N ALA A 797 11.51 -53.58 -25.75
CA ALA A 797 12.16 -52.96 -26.90
C ALA A 797 11.17 -52.21 -27.81
N ALA A 798 9.98 -52.78 -28.01
CA ALA A 798 8.91 -52.12 -28.78
C ALA A 798 8.39 -50.85 -28.09
N HIS A 799 8.31 -50.83 -26.75
CA HIS A 799 7.95 -49.63 -26.01
C HIS A 799 8.99 -48.53 -26.17
N LYS A 800 10.29 -48.86 -26.08
CA LYS A 800 11.37 -47.89 -26.31
C LYS A 800 11.26 -47.21 -27.68
N GLU A 801 11.02 -47.99 -28.73
CA GLU A 801 10.77 -47.46 -30.09
C GLU A 801 9.54 -46.54 -30.13
N PHE A 802 8.43 -46.97 -29.54
CA PHE A 802 7.21 -46.19 -29.47
C PHE A 802 7.41 -44.81 -28.81
N ILE A 803 8.21 -44.71 -27.74
CA ILE A 803 8.47 -43.43 -27.06
C ILE A 803 9.30 -42.49 -27.90
N VAL A 804 10.36 -43.03 -28.50
CA VAL A 804 11.24 -42.25 -29.36
C VAL A 804 10.44 -41.65 -30.51
N ASP A 805 9.61 -42.46 -31.16
CA ASP A 805 8.77 -42.01 -32.27
C ASP A 805 7.73 -40.99 -31.80
N LEU A 806 7.01 -41.26 -30.71
CA LEU A 806 5.97 -40.38 -30.17
C LEU A 806 6.49 -38.97 -29.87
N TYR A 807 7.62 -38.85 -29.17
CA TYR A 807 8.17 -37.56 -28.78
C TYR A 807 8.82 -36.82 -29.96
N LYS A 808 9.53 -37.53 -30.82
CA LYS A 808 10.12 -36.95 -32.04
C LYS A 808 9.03 -36.38 -32.95
N GLU A 809 7.97 -37.16 -33.16
CA GLU A 809 6.82 -36.73 -33.94
C GLU A 809 6.09 -35.54 -33.30
N ALA A 810 5.92 -35.54 -31.97
CA ALA A 810 5.29 -34.45 -31.21
C ALA A 810 6.05 -33.13 -31.37
N ILE A 811 7.35 -33.11 -31.10
CA ILE A 811 8.17 -31.90 -31.20
C ILE A 811 8.22 -31.38 -32.65
N LYS A 812 8.41 -32.27 -33.63
CA LYS A 812 8.43 -31.86 -35.05
C LYS A 812 7.12 -31.17 -35.44
N TYR A 813 5.98 -31.78 -35.11
CA TYR A 813 4.66 -31.21 -35.38
C TYR A 813 4.46 -29.85 -34.70
N THR A 814 4.90 -29.71 -33.46
CA THR A 814 4.80 -28.43 -32.73
C THR A 814 5.61 -27.33 -33.38
N ARG A 815 6.85 -27.63 -33.81
CA ARG A 815 7.70 -26.69 -34.56
C ARG A 815 7.09 -26.31 -35.90
N GLU A 816 6.56 -27.29 -36.65
CA GLU A 816 5.85 -27.03 -37.92
C GLU A 816 4.67 -26.08 -37.71
N LYS A 817 3.87 -26.29 -36.66
CA LYS A 817 2.72 -25.43 -36.33
C LYS A 817 3.12 -24.05 -35.85
N LEU A 818 4.15 -23.96 -35.01
CA LEU A 818 4.67 -22.69 -34.50
C LEU A 818 5.20 -21.82 -35.65
N LYS A 819 5.96 -22.42 -36.58
CA LYS A 819 6.40 -21.79 -37.84
C LYS A 819 5.22 -21.39 -38.73
N GLU A 820 4.25 -22.28 -38.92
CA GLU A 820 3.05 -22.03 -39.73
C GLU A 820 2.24 -20.83 -39.20
N TYR A 821 2.19 -20.66 -37.88
CA TYR A 821 1.50 -19.55 -37.21
C TYR A 821 2.28 -18.24 -37.29
N ALA A 822 3.61 -18.29 -37.12
CA ALA A 822 4.48 -17.13 -37.30
C ALA A 822 4.42 -16.60 -38.76
N LEU A 823 4.54 -17.48 -39.76
CA LEU A 823 4.37 -17.13 -41.17
C LEU A 823 3.00 -16.51 -41.48
N PHE A 824 1.95 -16.95 -40.78
CA PHE A 824 0.62 -16.38 -40.93
C PHE A 824 0.54 -14.95 -40.38
N MET A 825 1.28 -14.64 -39.32
CA MET A 825 1.37 -13.29 -38.76
C MET A 825 2.23 -12.38 -39.65
N GLU A 826 3.38 -12.86 -40.12
CA GLU A 826 4.29 -12.13 -41.03
C GLU A 826 3.60 -11.67 -42.32
N GLN A 827 2.66 -12.48 -42.85
CA GLN A 827 1.91 -12.16 -44.07
C GLN A 827 0.91 -11.00 -43.92
N ASP A 828 0.67 -10.48 -42.70
CA ASP A 828 -0.22 -9.35 -42.40
C ASP A 828 0.58 -8.12 -41.93
N SER A 829 1.34 -7.52 -42.86
CA SER A 829 2.26 -6.39 -42.60
C SER A 829 1.68 -5.25 -41.76
N GLY A 830 0.49 -4.74 -42.06
CA GLY A 830 -0.15 -3.64 -41.30
C GLY A 830 -0.58 -4.01 -39.89
N ALA A 831 -0.36 -5.25 -39.48
CA ALA A 831 -0.63 -5.76 -38.17
C ALA A 831 0.59 -6.32 -37.44
N MET A 832 1.67 -6.65 -38.17
CA MET A 832 3.01 -6.78 -37.60
C MET A 832 3.50 -5.42 -37.06
N ASP A 833 3.23 -4.32 -37.78
CA ASP A 833 3.52 -2.93 -37.35
C ASP A 833 2.85 -2.51 -36.01
N LYS A 834 1.95 -3.33 -35.47
CA LYS A 834 1.25 -3.09 -34.19
C LYS A 834 1.87 -3.83 -33.02
N LEU A 835 2.84 -4.71 -33.28
CA LEU A 835 3.59 -5.42 -32.25
C LEU A 835 4.80 -4.57 -31.82
N PRO A 836 5.25 -4.70 -30.57
CA PRO A 836 6.57 -4.23 -30.15
C PRO A 836 7.70 -4.81 -31.02
N ASP A 837 8.74 -4.03 -31.29
CA ASP A 837 9.89 -4.40 -32.14
C ASP A 837 10.52 -5.75 -31.73
N ASP A 838 10.63 -6.02 -30.43
CA ASP A 838 11.18 -7.26 -29.89
C ASP A 838 10.28 -8.48 -30.14
N ILE A 839 8.97 -8.29 -30.18
CA ILE A 839 8.01 -9.36 -30.50
C ILE A 839 7.99 -9.62 -32.01
N GLU A 840 8.09 -8.57 -32.83
CA GLU A 840 8.22 -8.69 -34.28
C GLU A 840 9.46 -9.51 -34.67
N ASP A 841 10.64 -9.14 -34.15
CA ASP A 841 11.90 -9.86 -34.38
C ASP A 841 11.78 -11.35 -34.05
N GLN A 842 11.11 -11.69 -32.94
CA GLN A 842 10.91 -13.07 -32.53
C GLN A 842 9.95 -13.84 -33.45
N VAL A 843 8.89 -13.20 -33.93
CA VAL A 843 7.95 -13.81 -34.90
C VAL A 843 8.66 -14.10 -36.21
N GLU A 844 9.49 -13.18 -36.70
CA GLU A 844 10.32 -13.38 -37.90
C GLU A 844 11.35 -14.51 -37.72
N GLU A 845 12.01 -14.58 -36.55
CA GLU A 845 12.96 -15.65 -36.23
C GLU A 845 12.28 -17.03 -36.30
N ILE A 846 11.08 -17.17 -35.74
CA ILE A 846 10.28 -18.41 -35.78
C ILE A 846 9.82 -18.73 -37.20
N ALA A 847 9.40 -17.72 -37.99
CA ALA A 847 8.97 -17.90 -39.37
C ALA A 847 10.12 -18.37 -40.28
N ALA A 848 11.33 -17.86 -40.06
CA ALA A 848 12.53 -18.22 -40.80
C ALA A 848 13.16 -19.56 -40.38
N ALA A 849 12.89 -20.04 -39.15
CA ALA A 849 13.53 -21.22 -38.58
C ALA A 849 13.36 -22.50 -39.42
N ASP A 850 14.42 -23.28 -39.58
CA ASP A 850 14.36 -24.63 -40.15
C ASP A 850 13.85 -25.62 -39.08
N VAL A 851 12.73 -26.30 -39.35
CA VAL A 851 12.05 -27.23 -38.43
C VAL A 851 12.97 -28.35 -37.96
N ASP A 852 13.84 -28.84 -38.85
CA ASP A 852 14.73 -29.96 -38.58
C ASP A 852 16.08 -29.52 -37.94
N ASN A 853 16.31 -28.21 -37.74
CA ASN A 853 17.51 -27.67 -37.10
C ASN A 853 17.28 -27.37 -35.61
N ASP A 854 17.72 -28.25 -34.72
CA ASP A 854 17.54 -28.10 -33.27
C ASP A 854 18.12 -26.80 -32.69
N ASN A 855 19.21 -26.26 -33.26
CA ASN A 855 19.79 -25.02 -32.77
C ASN A 855 18.87 -23.82 -33.00
N ALA A 856 18.13 -23.80 -34.12
CA ALA A 856 17.18 -22.74 -34.44
C ALA A 856 15.98 -22.73 -33.49
N TRP A 857 15.65 -23.89 -32.90
CA TRP A 857 14.52 -24.04 -31.99
C TRP A 857 14.91 -24.07 -30.52
N LYS A 858 16.20 -23.94 -30.18
CA LYS A 858 16.68 -24.02 -28.80
C LYS A 858 15.99 -23.01 -27.87
N LYS A 859 15.68 -21.81 -28.39
CA LYS A 859 15.00 -20.72 -27.67
C LYS A 859 13.49 -20.96 -27.50
N TYR A 860 12.85 -21.59 -28.48
CA TYR A 860 11.37 -21.64 -28.61
C TYR A 860 10.76 -23.02 -28.38
N CYS A 861 11.34 -24.08 -28.94
CA CYS A 861 10.87 -25.44 -28.77
C CYS A 861 12.03 -26.46 -28.83
N PRO A 862 12.85 -26.53 -27.77
CA PRO A 862 14.02 -27.41 -27.72
C PRO A 862 13.62 -28.89 -27.73
N ALA A 863 14.54 -29.75 -28.19
CA ALA A 863 14.35 -31.19 -28.30
C ALA A 863 15.42 -31.97 -27.49
N ASP A 864 15.56 -31.70 -26.19
CA ASP A 864 16.61 -32.33 -25.37
C ASP A 864 16.17 -33.64 -24.69
N PHE A 865 15.20 -34.35 -25.25
CA PHE A 865 14.80 -35.67 -24.76
C PHE A 865 15.84 -36.71 -25.22
N LYS A 866 16.78 -37.07 -24.34
CA LYS A 866 17.86 -38.01 -24.63
C LYS A 866 17.32 -39.45 -24.74
N HIS A 867 17.81 -40.20 -25.72
CA HIS A 867 17.43 -41.61 -25.98
C HIS A 867 18.07 -42.65 -25.04
N ASP A 868 18.90 -42.17 -24.10
CA ASP A 868 19.69 -42.98 -23.17
C ASP A 868 19.19 -42.73 -21.74
N TRP A 869 18.09 -43.40 -21.36
CA TRP A 869 17.57 -43.42 -20.00
C TRP A 869 17.86 -44.71 -19.26
#